data_AF-A0A961AHE3-F1
#
_entry.id   AF-A0A961AHE3-F1
#
_cell.length_a   1.000
_cell.length_b   1.000
_cell.length_c   1.000
_cell.angle_alpha   90.00
_cell.angle_beta   90.00
_cell.angle_gamma   90.00
#
_symmetry.space_group_name_H-M   'P 1'
#
loop_
_entity.id
_entity.type
_entity.pdbx_description
1 polymer ?
#
loop_
_entity_poly.entity_id
_entity_poly.type
_entity_poly.pdbx_seq_one_letter_code
_entity_poly.pdbx_strand_id
1 'polypeptide(L)'
;MHAHLSRFGVLLCLLVALNLSPAARATDYNGDGMCDVWQQLFSAFDLAPGDDEDNDGCSNLVESIAGTDPRDPSDCHHISDLTAASSDLVFTFQAEKGKKYRVVRADSPKAVTWDVVPGSEKISNEDHSDDSITITKDAGDRKFYKLEVLDADSDSDGVSDWAENKTGTDPATAASSSNASGGAASDGAVLESIFSLTAAPLAGSEVSLEKENTTAKIVLQRSVGTMPLTLPYSVTGSEDATKGSASPVDYLLRRSTDNSQISGGSLTIPAGVSSMNVVVDAVLDTAPEVPELVDFHLHRPVTGSAAPPISAAVTLADADPAVDTNRTLFVAYLGREAGVSTTASGIGTALVEGDNDGAVINLSFSNLSSPQNTAYLRVGSDLDILSVGLGQVTGKSWPIRAAQTKVTDQAMLTALHAGELYIAVTTADYPGGEIIGYFNKATGSTNFIYDPLVHDAPALGSPSWPAPVGDEVERDIYRFLEQSTYGATEALYTEVRGYVDAALGSGGTVLDGYEAWIDQQMAEPWPSLQTLVMAADNEEFVLRGSKPINSGNDPNFSGASYSVSYDIFGNPNVSTTANSTYNNNHPFHNNRRREMWTLATQSKAQVRQRMTQALTEILVISELDGTVKSKHYGAASYWDMIAAGAFGSFREMLEGVTYHPMMGIYLSHLRNRSQYVSGGVTISPDENYAREIMQLFSIGLIMRHPDGSLILDGGGLPIPTYDNTDITELARVMTGFCHGARHQTYAVQRFNGISFYNTSPRVGPNIEIQGGSNVSGVSFTNFGEGGGDSWWQAPWIYPMKVLGRVGTTVYHDFSAKTLLHTYNGGTVIPAQTLPSGDTQTVRAQTHAMAAADLELA
;
A
#
# COMPACT_ATOMS: atom_id res chain seq x y z
N MET A 1 -35.21 32.41 53.79
CA MET A 1 -34.51 32.87 55.02
C MET A 1 -35.47 33.78 55.80
N HIS A 2 -35.79 33.46 57.05
CA HIS A 2 -36.72 34.25 57.89
C HIS A 2 -36.07 35.55 58.37
N ALA A 3 -36.69 36.70 58.08
CA ALA A 3 -36.40 37.96 58.77
C ALA A 3 -37.69 38.79 58.94
N HIS A 4 -37.75 39.43 60.10
CA HIS A 4 -38.87 40.15 60.69
C HIS A 4 -39.52 41.24 59.81
N LEU A 5 -40.85 41.19 59.66
CA LEU A 5 -41.69 42.37 59.41
C LEU A 5 -42.99 42.24 60.22
N SER A 6 -43.01 42.88 61.40
CA SER A 6 -44.23 43.09 62.17
C SER A 6 -44.91 44.39 61.75
N ARG A 7 -46.23 44.32 61.53
CA ARG A 7 -47.18 45.41 61.27
C ARG A 7 -47.20 45.99 59.86
N PHE A 8 -47.72 45.23 58.90
CA PHE A 8 -48.77 45.64 57.97
C PHE A 8 -49.31 44.35 57.33
N GLY A 9 -50.62 44.15 57.34
CA GLY A 9 -51.25 42.93 56.82
C GLY A 9 -51.26 42.90 55.30
N VAL A 10 -50.14 42.51 54.69
CA VAL A 10 -50.06 42.07 53.29
C VAL A 10 -49.79 40.57 53.33
N LEU A 11 -50.85 39.78 53.13
CA LEU A 11 -50.73 38.34 52.88
C LEU A 11 -50.25 38.19 51.43
N LEU A 12 -49.00 37.79 51.26
CA LEU A 12 -48.43 37.38 49.98
C LEU A 12 -49.13 36.06 49.57
N CYS A 13 -49.95 36.12 48.54
CA CYS A 13 -50.61 34.94 47.97
C CYS A 13 -50.15 34.87 46.52
N LEU A 14 -49.15 34.02 46.26
CA LEU A 14 -48.76 33.64 44.91
C LEU A 14 -49.90 32.78 44.35
N LEU A 15 -50.72 33.35 43.49
CA LEU A 15 -51.73 32.62 42.73
C LEU A 15 -51.71 33.17 41.30
N VAL A 16 -50.99 32.49 40.42
CA VAL A 16 -51.00 32.76 38.98
C VAL A 16 -52.29 32.17 38.42
N ALA A 17 -53.35 32.98 38.34
CA ALA A 17 -54.55 32.63 37.60
C ALA A 17 -54.37 33.08 36.13
N LEU A 18 -54.33 32.09 35.23
CA LEU A 18 -54.32 32.25 33.77
C LEU A 18 -55.69 32.74 33.29
N ASN A 19 -55.77 33.99 32.84
CA ASN A 19 -56.78 34.41 31.87
C ASN A 19 -56.03 34.86 30.61
N LEU A 20 -55.83 33.91 29.71
CA LEU A 20 -55.24 34.15 28.40
C LEU A 20 -56.23 34.96 27.55
N SER A 21 -55.87 36.21 27.26
CA SER A 21 -56.48 36.95 26.15
C SER A 21 -55.90 36.41 24.84
N PRO A 22 -56.69 36.18 23.78
CA PRO A 22 -56.18 35.65 22.49
C PRO A 22 -55.34 36.65 21.68
N ALA A 23 -54.97 37.79 22.25
CA ALA A 23 -54.26 38.85 21.55
C ALA A 23 -52.76 38.72 21.85
N ALA A 24 -51.99 38.49 20.78
CA ALA A 24 -50.53 38.42 20.72
C ALA A 24 -49.89 37.15 21.32
N ARG A 25 -50.08 36.00 20.66
CA ARG A 25 -49.04 34.96 20.60
C ARG A 25 -48.06 35.36 19.49
N ALA A 26 -47.22 36.35 19.76
CA ALA A 26 -46.16 36.70 18.83
C ALA A 26 -45.16 35.53 18.79
N THR A 27 -44.79 35.03 17.61
CA THR A 27 -43.77 33.97 17.40
C THR A 27 -44.05 32.54 17.92
N ASP A 28 -45.31 32.09 17.98
CA ASP A 28 -45.68 30.66 18.16
C ASP A 28 -46.14 30.07 16.80
N TYR A 29 -45.20 29.60 15.98
CA TYR A 29 -45.43 29.09 14.63
C TYR A 29 -45.80 27.61 14.61
N ASN A 30 -45.40 26.85 15.63
CA ASN A 30 -45.69 25.42 15.74
C ASN A 30 -47.04 25.12 16.44
N GLY A 31 -47.63 26.11 17.13
CA GLY A 31 -48.95 26.05 17.77
C GLY A 31 -48.97 25.38 19.14
N ASP A 32 -47.82 25.06 19.73
CA ASP A 32 -47.69 24.41 21.05
C ASP A 32 -47.95 25.38 22.21
N GLY A 33 -47.87 26.68 21.93
CA GLY A 33 -48.14 27.75 22.87
C GLY A 33 -46.97 28.36 23.58
N MET A 34 -45.77 27.92 23.28
CA MET A 34 -44.52 28.56 23.67
C MET A 34 -43.99 29.38 22.49
N CYS A 35 -43.14 30.34 22.78
CA CYS A 35 -42.46 31.16 21.76
C CYS A 35 -41.34 30.33 21.11
N ASP A 36 -41.33 30.19 19.78
CA ASP A 36 -40.30 29.42 19.06
C ASP A 36 -38.91 30.06 19.17
N VAL A 37 -38.82 31.40 19.31
CA VAL A 37 -37.55 32.10 19.57
C VAL A 37 -37.01 31.75 20.96
N TRP A 38 -37.88 31.63 21.95
CA TRP A 38 -37.53 31.15 23.30
C TRP A 38 -37.11 29.68 23.28
N GLN A 39 -37.83 28.83 22.55
CA GLN A 39 -37.47 27.42 22.39
C GLN A 39 -36.12 27.24 21.68
N GLN A 40 -35.81 28.09 20.69
CA GLN A 40 -34.50 28.13 20.03
C GLN A 40 -33.39 28.63 20.96
N LEU A 41 -33.69 29.60 21.84
CA LEU A 41 -32.72 30.14 22.77
C LEU A 41 -32.29 29.09 23.81
N PHE A 42 -33.26 28.40 24.42
CA PHE A 42 -33.02 27.47 25.54
C PHE A 42 -33.03 25.99 25.15
N SER A 43 -33.11 25.64 23.85
CA SER A 43 -33.25 24.24 23.41
C SER A 43 -34.44 23.55 24.09
N ALA A 44 -35.63 24.15 23.93
CA ALA A 44 -36.86 23.78 24.64
C ALA A 44 -38.01 23.34 23.71
N PHE A 45 -37.70 22.96 22.47
CA PHE A 45 -38.70 22.42 21.52
C PHE A 45 -39.37 21.13 21.99
N ASP A 46 -38.68 20.34 22.81
CA ASP A 46 -39.18 19.06 23.32
C ASP A 46 -39.87 19.17 24.70
N LEU A 47 -39.94 20.38 25.29
CA LEU A 47 -40.52 20.59 26.62
C LEU A 47 -42.05 20.70 26.55
N ALA A 48 -42.73 20.15 27.56
CA ALA A 48 -44.18 20.28 27.66
C ALA A 48 -44.55 21.63 28.33
N PRO A 49 -45.52 22.41 27.78
CA PRO A 49 -45.83 23.75 28.31
C PRO A 49 -46.28 23.78 29.78
N GLY A 50 -46.87 22.70 30.28
CA GLY A 50 -47.40 22.62 31.65
C GLY A 50 -46.42 22.05 32.69
N ASP A 51 -45.27 21.54 32.25
CA ASP A 51 -44.25 20.98 33.13
C ASP A 51 -43.35 22.10 33.69
N ASP A 52 -42.62 21.80 34.75
CA ASP A 52 -41.69 22.67 35.47
C ASP A 52 -40.37 21.90 35.56
N GLU A 53 -39.42 22.24 34.67
CA GLU A 53 -38.24 21.43 34.37
C GLU A 53 -37.18 21.51 35.49
N ASP A 54 -37.08 22.63 36.19
CA ASP A 54 -36.13 22.83 37.30
C ASP A 54 -36.76 22.84 38.71
N ASN A 55 -38.09 22.72 38.80
CA ASN A 55 -38.89 22.63 40.02
C ASN A 55 -38.90 23.91 40.86
N ASP A 56 -38.82 25.08 40.23
CA ASP A 56 -38.87 26.37 40.93
C ASP A 56 -40.29 26.94 41.09
N GLY A 57 -41.29 26.28 40.49
CA GLY A 57 -42.70 26.63 40.56
C GLY A 57 -43.20 27.48 39.39
N CYS A 58 -42.34 27.83 38.43
CA CYS A 58 -42.72 28.32 37.11
C CYS A 58 -42.88 27.13 36.15
N SER A 59 -43.98 27.07 35.39
CA SER A 59 -44.08 26.10 34.29
C SER A 59 -43.38 26.64 33.04
N ASN A 60 -42.91 25.77 32.14
CA ASN A 60 -42.28 26.13 30.86
C ASN A 60 -43.08 27.17 30.06
N LEU A 61 -44.42 27.13 30.08
CA LEU A 61 -45.27 28.16 29.44
C LEU A 61 -45.12 29.55 30.08
N VAL A 62 -45.05 29.60 31.41
CA VAL A 62 -44.87 30.85 32.16
C VAL A 62 -43.49 31.42 31.88
N GLU A 63 -42.48 30.56 31.82
CA GLU A 63 -41.10 30.94 31.52
C GLU A 63 -40.94 31.43 30.10
N SER A 64 -41.59 30.76 29.13
CA SER A 64 -41.64 31.21 27.74
C SER A 64 -42.27 32.61 27.60
N ILE A 65 -43.35 32.88 28.33
CA ILE A 65 -43.97 34.21 28.36
C ILE A 65 -43.05 35.23 29.05
N ALA A 66 -42.38 34.86 30.13
CA ALA A 66 -41.49 35.73 30.88
C ALA A 66 -40.15 35.98 30.18
N GLY A 67 -39.72 35.08 29.30
CA GLY A 67 -38.40 35.11 28.64
C GLY A 67 -37.28 34.46 29.46
N THR A 68 -37.59 33.60 30.44
CA THR A 68 -36.65 33.06 31.43
C THR A 68 -36.16 31.64 31.08
N ASP A 69 -35.03 31.20 31.65
CA ASP A 69 -34.43 29.89 31.37
C ASP A 69 -35.15 28.74 32.11
N PRO A 70 -35.76 27.76 31.40
CA PRO A 70 -36.49 26.66 32.00
C PRO A 70 -35.62 25.66 32.77
N ARG A 71 -34.30 25.83 32.77
CA ARG A 71 -33.34 24.95 33.46
C ARG A 71 -32.52 25.67 34.53
N ASP A 72 -32.80 26.94 34.80
CA ASP A 72 -32.17 27.71 35.87
C ASP A 72 -33.18 28.07 36.97
N PRO A 73 -33.17 27.35 38.13
CA PRO A 73 -34.16 27.55 39.19
C PRO A 73 -34.02 28.88 39.93
N SER A 74 -33.08 29.74 39.51
CA SER A 74 -32.94 31.12 39.98
C SER A 74 -33.58 32.15 39.05
N ASP A 75 -34.07 31.73 37.88
CA ASP A 75 -34.57 32.59 36.81
C ASP A 75 -36.11 32.59 36.66
N CYS A 76 -36.91 32.14 37.64
CA CYS A 76 -38.37 32.32 37.54
C CYS A 76 -38.83 33.76 37.84
N HIS A 77 -39.76 34.28 37.04
CA HIS A 77 -40.30 35.63 37.19
C HIS A 77 -41.05 35.81 38.52
N HIS A 78 -40.55 36.69 39.38
CA HIS A 78 -41.17 37.03 40.65
C HIS A 78 -40.92 38.49 41.06
N ILE A 79 -41.67 38.96 42.06
CA ILE A 79 -41.43 40.27 42.68
C ILE A 79 -40.27 40.11 43.68
N SER A 80 -39.11 40.69 43.34
CA SER A 80 -37.89 40.68 44.16
C SER A 80 -38.04 41.50 45.44
N ASP A 81 -38.67 42.68 45.36
CA ASP A 81 -38.98 43.52 46.52
C ASP A 81 -40.32 44.27 46.35
N LEU A 82 -41.02 44.50 47.45
CA LEU A 82 -42.25 45.30 47.49
C LEU A 82 -42.17 46.33 48.62
N THR A 83 -41.89 47.57 48.26
CA THR A 83 -41.78 48.67 49.22
C THR A 83 -43.08 49.48 49.25
N ALA A 84 -43.69 49.63 50.45
CA ALA A 84 -44.90 50.41 50.65
C ALA A 84 -44.60 51.76 51.34
N ALA A 85 -44.73 52.86 50.59
CA ALA A 85 -44.64 54.22 51.10
C ALA A 85 -46.01 54.73 51.61
N SER A 86 -46.05 55.97 52.13
CA SER A 86 -47.29 56.58 52.64
C SER A 86 -48.37 56.75 51.58
N SER A 87 -47.98 56.99 50.33
CA SER A 87 -48.88 57.20 49.19
C SER A 87 -48.71 56.18 48.06
N ASP A 88 -47.59 55.46 48.01
CA ASP A 88 -47.19 54.69 46.82
C ASP A 88 -46.79 53.25 47.17
N LEU A 89 -46.91 52.35 46.20
CA LEU A 89 -46.36 51.00 46.22
C LEU A 89 -45.31 50.89 45.11
N VAL A 90 -44.11 50.42 45.46
CA VAL A 90 -43.01 50.19 44.53
C VAL A 90 -42.77 48.69 44.42
N PHE A 91 -42.99 48.15 43.22
CA PHE A 91 -42.71 46.75 42.87
C PHE A 91 -41.35 46.71 42.19
N THR A 92 -40.41 45.94 42.73
CA THR A 92 -39.11 45.66 42.12
C THR A 92 -39.07 44.22 41.66
N PHE A 93 -38.58 43.96 40.46
CA PHE A 93 -38.53 42.64 39.84
C PHE A 93 -37.37 42.54 38.85
N GLN A 94 -36.94 41.32 38.55
CA GLN A 94 -35.97 41.06 37.48
C GLN A 94 -36.70 41.15 36.13
N ALA A 95 -36.24 42.06 35.28
CA ALA A 95 -36.89 42.37 34.01
C ALA A 95 -36.06 41.92 32.81
N GLU A 96 -36.73 41.28 31.86
CA GLU A 96 -36.24 41.02 30.50
C GLU A 96 -36.52 42.17 29.54
N LYS A 97 -35.54 42.52 28.69
CA LYS A 97 -35.64 43.61 27.72
C LYS A 97 -36.73 43.33 26.70
N GLY A 98 -37.59 44.31 26.42
CA GLY A 98 -38.70 44.18 25.46
C GLY A 98 -39.94 43.49 26.02
N LYS A 99 -39.89 42.89 27.23
CA LYS A 99 -41.11 42.41 27.90
C LYS A 99 -41.87 43.59 28.52
N LYS A 100 -43.20 43.50 28.48
CA LYS A 100 -44.13 44.48 29.06
C LYS A 100 -44.61 44.01 30.43
N TYR A 101 -44.38 44.82 31.43
CA TYR A 101 -44.81 44.60 32.80
C TYR A 101 -45.95 45.54 33.16
N ARG A 102 -46.92 45.05 33.93
CA ARG A 102 -47.99 45.87 34.49
C ARG A 102 -48.43 45.36 35.85
N VAL A 103 -48.95 46.26 36.68
CA VAL A 103 -49.56 45.87 37.95
C VAL A 103 -51.06 45.75 37.77
N VAL A 104 -51.61 44.59 38.13
CA VAL A 104 -53.05 44.36 38.16
C VAL A 104 -53.52 44.24 39.61
N ARG A 105 -54.76 44.65 39.89
CA ARG A 105 -55.34 44.65 41.24
C ARG A 105 -56.70 43.96 41.31
N ALA A 106 -57.03 43.43 42.48
CA ALA A 106 -58.35 42.87 42.77
C ALA A 106 -58.74 43.05 44.24
N ASP A 107 -60.04 42.92 44.51
CA ASP A 107 -60.62 42.93 45.87
C ASP A 107 -60.43 41.61 46.62
N SER A 108 -60.09 40.54 45.90
CA SER A 108 -59.92 39.20 46.43
C SER A 108 -58.78 38.49 45.70
N PRO A 109 -57.93 37.70 46.40
CA PRO A 109 -56.86 36.94 45.76
C PRO A 109 -57.41 35.79 44.88
N LYS A 110 -58.70 35.46 44.99
CA LYS A 110 -59.40 34.48 44.15
C LYS A 110 -60.28 35.13 43.09
N ALA A 111 -60.10 36.43 42.83
CA ALA A 111 -60.87 37.10 41.80
C ALA A 111 -60.59 36.48 40.43
N VAL A 112 -61.65 36.25 39.66
CA VAL A 112 -61.56 35.75 38.28
C VAL A 112 -61.02 36.84 37.35
N THR A 113 -61.26 38.11 37.67
CA THR A 113 -60.82 39.26 36.87
C THR A 113 -59.98 40.19 37.75
N TRP A 114 -58.86 40.66 37.21
CA TRP A 114 -57.98 41.63 37.85
C TRP A 114 -57.92 42.90 36.97
N ASP A 115 -58.08 44.06 37.59
CA ASP A 115 -58.09 45.35 36.89
C ASP A 115 -56.66 45.88 36.73
N VAL A 116 -56.29 46.31 35.54
CA VAL A 116 -54.99 46.98 35.31
C VAL A 116 -54.95 48.29 36.08
N VAL A 117 -53.87 48.51 36.85
CA VAL A 117 -53.64 49.77 37.54
C VAL A 117 -53.20 50.82 36.51
N PRO A 118 -53.94 51.93 36.33
CA PRO A 118 -53.60 52.93 35.32
C PRO A 118 -52.19 53.51 35.56
N GLY A 119 -51.40 53.60 34.48
CA GLY A 119 -50.03 54.12 34.53
C GLY A 119 -48.98 53.14 35.06
N SER A 120 -49.34 51.88 35.33
CA SER A 120 -48.40 50.84 35.78
C SER A 120 -47.71 50.08 34.64
N GLU A 121 -48.09 50.32 33.39
CA GLU A 121 -47.55 49.61 32.23
C GLU A 121 -46.16 50.15 31.85
N LYS A 122 -45.20 49.25 31.65
CA LYS A 122 -43.81 49.57 31.33
C LYS A 122 -43.18 48.48 30.47
N ILE A 123 -42.46 48.87 29.42
CA ILE A 123 -41.60 47.94 28.65
C ILE A 123 -40.17 48.11 29.20
N SER A 124 -39.50 47.02 29.55
CA SER A 124 -38.12 47.06 30.04
C SER A 124 -37.14 47.29 28.89
N ASN A 125 -36.03 47.97 29.18
CA ASN A 125 -34.96 48.27 28.22
C ASN A 125 -33.65 47.50 28.49
N GLU A 126 -33.59 46.71 29.57
CA GLU A 126 -32.42 45.93 29.99
C GLU A 126 -32.84 44.49 30.33
N ASP A 127 -31.93 43.54 30.14
CA ASP A 127 -32.08 42.12 30.50
C ASP A 127 -31.56 41.90 31.93
N HIS A 128 -32.24 41.06 32.71
CA HIS A 128 -31.90 40.72 34.10
C HIS A 128 -31.50 41.93 34.99
N SER A 129 -32.24 43.05 34.88
CA SER A 129 -32.04 44.21 35.76
C SER A 129 -33.13 44.30 36.83
N ASP A 130 -32.78 44.80 38.02
CA ASP A 130 -33.75 45.19 39.04
C ASP A 130 -34.53 46.40 38.53
N ASP A 131 -35.63 46.14 37.82
CA ASP A 131 -36.52 47.18 37.35
C ASP A 131 -37.67 47.41 38.33
N SER A 132 -38.29 48.59 38.27
CA SER A 132 -39.39 48.93 39.17
C SER A 132 -40.57 49.65 38.52
N ILE A 133 -41.76 49.35 39.07
CA ILE A 133 -43.03 50.03 38.79
C ILE A 133 -43.55 50.66 40.09
N THR A 134 -43.81 51.97 40.04
CA THR A 134 -44.43 52.70 41.15
C THR A 134 -45.88 53.00 40.83
N ILE A 135 -46.80 52.61 41.72
CA ILE A 135 -48.22 52.94 41.62
C ILE A 135 -48.70 53.71 42.86
N THR A 136 -49.73 54.52 42.68
CA THR A 136 -50.43 55.14 43.82
C THR A 136 -51.18 54.08 44.60
N LYS A 137 -50.99 54.05 45.92
CA LYS A 137 -51.69 53.17 46.85
C LYS A 137 -53.16 53.55 46.94
N ASP A 138 -54.05 52.58 46.80
CA ASP A 138 -55.49 52.80 46.93
C ASP A 138 -55.88 53.21 48.36
N ALA A 139 -56.73 54.23 48.47
CA ALA A 139 -57.32 54.66 49.73
C ALA A 139 -58.57 53.82 50.03
N GLY A 140 -58.58 53.06 51.13
CA GLY A 140 -59.75 52.29 51.58
C GLY A 140 -59.45 50.83 51.88
N ASP A 141 -60.39 49.94 51.54
CA ASP A 141 -60.34 48.50 51.81
C ASP A 141 -59.09 47.82 51.23
N ARG A 142 -58.74 46.68 51.83
CA ARG A 142 -57.56 45.90 51.44
C ARG A 142 -57.67 45.42 49.98
N LYS A 143 -56.70 45.81 49.15
CA LYS A 143 -56.51 45.32 47.78
C LYS A 143 -55.42 44.25 47.71
N PHE A 144 -55.48 43.45 46.66
CA PHE A 144 -54.43 42.49 46.27
C PHE A 144 -53.84 42.94 44.94
N TYR A 145 -52.53 42.77 44.78
CA TYR A 145 -51.79 43.16 43.58
C TYR A 145 -51.02 41.97 43.01
N LYS A 146 -50.91 41.89 41.69
CA LYS A 146 -50.08 40.95 40.95
C LYS A 146 -49.26 41.74 39.92
N LEU A 147 -48.00 41.36 39.76
CA LEU A 147 -47.19 41.77 38.63
C LEU A 147 -47.46 40.81 37.47
N GLU A 148 -47.77 41.35 36.31
CA GLU A 148 -48.07 40.58 35.11
C GLU A 148 -47.06 40.94 34.03
N VAL A 149 -46.43 39.91 33.46
CA VAL A 149 -45.54 40.00 32.31
C VAL A 149 -46.31 39.59 31.05
N LEU A 150 -46.09 40.33 29.97
CA LEU A 150 -46.73 40.20 28.68
C LEU A 150 -45.71 40.51 27.59
N ASP A 151 -45.96 40.03 26.38
CA ASP A 151 -45.26 40.51 25.21
C ASP A 151 -45.76 41.90 24.81
N ALA A 152 -44.82 42.76 24.40
CA ALA A 152 -45.10 43.96 23.61
C ALA A 152 -44.74 43.68 22.16
N ASP A 153 -45.51 44.25 21.25
CA ASP A 153 -45.23 44.30 19.81
C ASP A 153 -45.46 45.77 19.41
N SER A 154 -44.38 46.54 19.41
CA SER A 154 -44.39 48.00 19.31
C SER A 154 -44.72 48.51 17.91
N ASP A 155 -44.48 47.71 16.87
CA ASP A 155 -44.72 48.07 15.47
C ASP A 155 -45.82 47.23 14.77
N SER A 156 -46.41 46.27 15.49
CA SER A 156 -47.53 45.42 15.09
C SER A 156 -47.23 44.49 13.92
N ASP A 157 -46.02 43.97 13.84
CA ASP A 157 -45.58 43.07 12.77
C ASP A 157 -45.74 41.56 13.09
N GLY A 158 -46.14 41.26 14.34
CA GLY A 158 -46.36 39.89 14.82
C GLY A 158 -45.17 39.26 15.55
N VAL A 159 -44.08 40.01 15.77
CA VAL A 159 -42.94 39.64 16.63
C VAL A 159 -42.99 40.47 17.91
N SER A 160 -42.64 39.87 19.04
CA SER A 160 -42.53 40.63 20.28
C SER A 160 -41.22 41.42 20.32
N ASP A 161 -41.21 42.61 20.92
CA ASP A 161 -40.01 43.42 21.15
C ASP A 161 -38.89 42.61 21.82
N TRP A 162 -39.24 41.66 22.71
CA TRP A 162 -38.27 40.75 23.33
C TRP A 162 -37.61 39.83 22.29
N ALA A 163 -38.42 39.13 21.48
CA ALA A 163 -37.92 38.24 20.43
C ALA A 163 -37.07 38.98 19.41
N GLU A 164 -37.44 40.21 19.04
CA GLU A 164 -36.64 41.07 18.15
C GLU A 164 -35.28 41.42 18.74
N ASN A 165 -35.22 41.73 20.03
CA ASN A 165 -33.96 41.95 20.72
C ASN A 165 -33.07 40.69 20.73
N LYS A 166 -33.65 39.50 20.87
CA LYS A 166 -32.89 38.24 20.82
C LYS A 166 -32.48 37.87 19.39
N THR A 167 -33.23 38.29 18.37
CA THR A 167 -32.93 38.02 16.95
C THR A 167 -32.12 39.11 16.24
N GLY A 168 -31.96 40.28 16.87
CA GLY A 168 -31.20 41.42 16.35
C GLY A 168 -31.99 42.34 15.40
N THR A 169 -33.32 42.26 15.40
CA THR A 169 -34.20 43.21 14.71
C THR A 169 -34.56 44.40 15.61
N ASP A 170 -35.06 45.49 15.03
CA ASP A 170 -35.37 46.75 15.73
C ASP A 170 -36.87 46.82 16.05
N PRO A 171 -37.26 46.80 17.35
CA PRO A 171 -38.67 46.79 17.76
C PRO A 171 -39.53 47.97 17.36
N ALA A 172 -38.93 49.02 16.80
CA ALA A 172 -39.67 50.16 16.27
C ALA A 172 -39.98 50.03 14.78
N THR A 173 -39.52 48.98 14.11
CA THR A 173 -39.59 48.85 12.65
C THR A 173 -40.06 47.49 12.18
N ALA A 174 -41.28 47.44 11.66
CA ALA A 174 -41.94 46.20 11.24
C ALA A 174 -41.20 45.41 10.13
N ALA A 175 -40.15 45.97 9.53
CA ALA A 175 -39.29 45.31 8.55
C ALA A 175 -37.86 45.82 8.71
N SER A 176 -37.15 45.25 9.68
CA SER A 176 -35.80 45.66 10.04
C SER A 176 -34.81 45.37 8.90
N SER A 177 -33.95 46.34 8.59
CA SER A 177 -32.87 46.12 7.61
C SER A 177 -31.84 45.06 8.06
N SER A 178 -31.78 44.78 9.36
CA SER A 178 -30.95 43.74 9.98
C SER A 178 -31.56 42.34 9.91
N ASN A 179 -32.84 42.20 9.53
CA ASN A 179 -33.46 40.88 9.40
C ASN A 179 -32.83 40.08 8.26
N ALA A 180 -33.02 38.76 8.25
CA ALA A 180 -32.40 37.87 7.25
C ALA A 180 -32.78 38.19 5.79
N SER A 181 -33.85 38.95 5.55
CA SER A 181 -34.25 39.39 4.21
C SER A 181 -33.67 40.74 3.78
N GLY A 182 -32.96 41.43 4.68
CA GLY A 182 -32.46 42.79 4.45
C GLY A 182 -33.58 43.84 4.40
N GLY A 183 -34.67 43.63 5.15
CA GLY A 183 -35.85 44.51 5.16
C GLY A 183 -36.82 44.33 3.99
N ALA A 184 -36.74 43.21 3.25
CA ALA A 184 -37.62 42.93 2.12
C ALA A 184 -39.01 42.39 2.53
N ALA A 185 -39.14 41.88 3.76
CA ALA A 185 -40.39 41.44 4.38
C ALA A 185 -40.39 41.82 5.88
N SER A 186 -41.55 41.70 6.53
CA SER A 186 -41.65 41.97 7.96
C SER A 186 -40.84 40.99 8.80
N ASP A 187 -40.43 41.40 9.99
CA ASP A 187 -39.61 40.56 10.87
C ASP A 187 -40.37 39.28 11.23
N GLY A 188 -41.69 39.39 11.45
CA GLY A 188 -42.57 38.25 11.67
C GLY A 188 -42.65 37.27 10.50
N ALA A 189 -42.77 37.76 9.28
CA ALA A 189 -42.82 36.91 8.09
C ALA A 189 -41.46 36.25 7.80
N VAL A 190 -40.36 36.94 8.14
CA VAL A 190 -39.00 36.40 7.99
C VAL A 190 -38.75 35.29 9.00
N LEU A 191 -39.10 35.49 10.28
CA LEU A 191 -38.95 34.48 11.31
C LEU A 191 -39.80 33.24 11.03
N GLU A 192 -41.07 33.39 10.64
CA GLU A 192 -41.93 32.26 10.24
C GLU A 192 -41.30 31.45 9.10
N SER A 193 -40.73 32.14 8.10
CA SER A 193 -40.03 31.48 6.98
C SER A 193 -38.80 30.70 7.46
N ILE A 194 -38.01 31.25 8.38
CA ILE A 194 -36.81 30.61 8.97
C ILE A 194 -37.19 29.38 9.80
N PHE A 195 -38.23 29.46 10.64
CA PHE A 195 -38.68 28.32 11.44
C PHE A 195 -39.33 27.21 10.60
N SER A 196 -39.84 27.55 9.41
CA SER A 196 -40.33 26.57 8.43
C SER A 196 -39.23 25.87 7.62
N LEU A 197 -37.96 26.26 7.78
CA LEU A 197 -36.83 25.80 6.98
C LEU A 197 -36.31 24.44 7.48
N THR A 198 -36.08 23.54 6.54
CA THR A 198 -35.47 22.22 6.76
C THR A 198 -34.30 22.00 5.83
N ALA A 199 -33.30 21.23 6.27
CA ALA A 199 -32.23 20.70 5.42
C ALA A 199 -32.28 19.17 5.42
N ALA A 200 -32.03 18.56 4.27
CA ALA A 200 -31.87 17.13 4.15
C ALA A 200 -30.96 16.78 2.96
N PRO A 201 -30.18 15.70 3.01
CA PRO A 201 -29.49 15.21 1.82
C PRO A 201 -30.50 14.82 0.74
N LEU A 202 -30.20 15.12 -0.53
CA LEU A 202 -31.06 14.76 -1.65
C LEU A 202 -30.91 13.27 -1.95
N ALA A 203 -32.03 12.55 -1.95
CA ALA A 203 -32.06 11.12 -2.26
C ALA A 203 -31.40 10.80 -3.62
N GLY A 204 -30.41 9.91 -3.63
CA GLY A 204 -29.62 9.56 -4.82
C GLY A 204 -28.50 10.57 -5.17
N SER A 205 -28.18 11.50 -4.28
CA SER A 205 -27.07 12.45 -4.38
C SER A 205 -26.48 12.75 -3.01
N GLU A 206 -26.39 11.74 -2.15
CA GLU A 206 -25.85 11.83 -0.79
C GLU A 206 -24.31 11.75 -0.76
N VAL A 207 -23.70 11.26 -1.85
CA VAL A 207 -22.26 11.07 -1.99
C VAL A 207 -21.73 11.90 -3.16
N SER A 208 -20.62 12.60 -2.94
CA SER A 208 -19.82 13.24 -3.97
C SER A 208 -18.60 12.37 -4.24
N LEU A 209 -18.40 11.98 -5.49
CA LEU A 209 -17.27 11.13 -5.90
C LEU A 209 -16.25 11.96 -6.67
N GLU A 210 -14.99 11.94 -6.24
CA GLU A 210 -13.92 12.74 -6.85
C GLU A 210 -13.56 12.28 -8.26
N LYS A 211 -13.22 11.00 -8.43
CA LYS A 211 -12.77 10.47 -9.74
C LYS A 211 -13.87 10.52 -10.80
N GLU A 212 -15.10 10.20 -10.43
CA GLU A 212 -16.26 10.26 -11.33
C GLU A 212 -16.80 11.67 -11.51
N ASN A 213 -16.29 12.66 -10.75
CA ASN A 213 -16.74 14.06 -10.75
C ASN A 213 -18.25 14.18 -10.54
N THR A 214 -18.78 13.45 -9.57
CA THR A 214 -20.19 13.50 -9.16
C THR A 214 -20.36 14.34 -7.91
N THR A 215 -21.55 14.91 -7.73
CA THR A 215 -21.79 15.96 -6.73
C THR A 215 -22.81 15.51 -5.71
N ALA A 216 -22.54 15.70 -4.43
CA ALA A 216 -23.57 15.58 -3.40
C ALA A 216 -24.47 16.83 -3.37
N LYS A 217 -25.71 16.67 -2.91
CA LYS A 217 -26.68 17.77 -2.84
C LYS A 217 -27.43 17.74 -1.52
N ILE A 218 -27.51 18.91 -0.89
CA ILE A 218 -28.34 19.14 0.29
C ILE A 218 -29.51 20.01 -0.13
N VAL A 219 -30.73 19.52 0.09
CA VAL A 219 -31.97 20.25 -0.18
C VAL A 219 -32.28 21.13 1.00
N LEU A 220 -32.34 22.44 0.76
CA LEU A 220 -32.94 23.41 1.66
C LEU A 220 -34.36 23.67 1.21
N GLN A 221 -35.32 23.51 2.11
CA GLN A 221 -36.73 23.69 1.81
C GLN A 221 -37.44 24.46 2.92
N ARG A 222 -38.23 25.46 2.52
CA ARG A 222 -39.13 26.20 3.42
C ARG A 222 -40.58 26.01 2.98
N SER A 223 -41.50 25.92 3.95
CA SER A 223 -42.93 25.81 3.67
C SER A 223 -43.65 27.17 3.71
N VAL A 224 -43.03 28.19 4.31
CA VAL A 224 -43.59 29.55 4.42
C VAL A 224 -42.64 30.60 3.82
N GLY A 225 -43.22 31.60 3.14
CA GLY A 225 -42.50 32.77 2.62
C GLY A 225 -41.76 32.56 1.30
N THR A 226 -41.53 33.66 0.58
CA THR A 226 -40.76 33.69 -0.69
C THR A 226 -39.76 34.86 -0.74
N MET A 227 -39.60 35.61 0.34
CA MET A 227 -38.59 36.67 0.47
C MET A 227 -37.17 36.09 0.36
N PRO A 228 -36.16 36.88 -0.05
CA PRO A 228 -34.78 36.41 0.07
C PRO A 228 -34.44 36.15 1.54
N LEU A 229 -33.62 35.15 1.84
CA LEU A 229 -33.15 34.86 3.19
C LEU A 229 -31.64 34.66 3.16
N THR A 230 -30.91 35.45 3.93
CA THR A 230 -29.46 35.34 4.13
C THR A 230 -29.20 34.91 5.56
N LEU A 231 -28.68 33.70 5.72
CA LEU A 231 -28.43 33.08 7.02
C LEU A 231 -26.94 32.70 7.16
N PRO A 232 -26.35 32.79 8.37
CA PRO A 232 -25.02 32.27 8.61
C PRO A 232 -24.99 30.75 8.44
N TYR A 233 -23.90 30.21 7.89
CA TYR A 233 -23.69 28.77 7.82
C TYR A 233 -22.30 28.41 8.37
N SER A 234 -22.17 27.17 8.84
CA SER A 234 -20.89 26.53 9.11
C SER A 234 -20.88 25.12 8.53
N VAL A 235 -19.69 24.57 8.36
CA VAL A 235 -19.52 23.16 8.01
C VAL A 235 -18.65 22.53 9.09
N THR A 236 -19.06 21.36 9.55
CA THR A 236 -18.28 20.54 10.48
C THR A 236 -18.03 19.16 9.86
N GLY A 237 -17.09 18.43 10.46
CA GLY A 237 -16.85 17.03 10.13
C GLY A 237 -17.68 16.08 10.99
N SER A 238 -17.26 14.82 11.02
CA SER A 238 -17.82 13.77 11.87
C SER A 238 -17.57 14.04 13.36
N GLU A 239 -18.58 13.81 14.20
CA GLU A 239 -18.43 13.80 15.66
C GLU A 239 -17.70 12.53 16.16
N ASP A 240 -17.73 11.45 15.38
CA ASP A 240 -16.93 10.25 15.64
C ASP A 240 -15.48 10.52 15.22
N ALA A 241 -14.60 10.64 16.22
CA ALA A 241 -13.18 10.90 16.04
C ALA A 241 -12.42 9.80 15.27
N THR A 242 -13.03 8.63 15.06
CA THR A 242 -12.43 7.54 14.26
C THR A 242 -12.66 7.72 12.75
N LYS A 243 -13.63 8.57 12.35
CA LYS A 243 -14.06 8.74 10.95
C LYS A 243 -13.40 9.93 10.26
N GLY A 244 -13.35 9.86 8.92
CA GLY A 244 -12.89 10.95 8.06
C GLY A 244 -13.77 12.19 8.17
N SER A 245 -13.17 13.37 8.07
CA SER A 245 -13.86 14.65 8.21
C SER A 245 -13.30 15.61 7.18
N ALA A 246 -14.16 16.04 6.28
CA ALA A 246 -13.74 16.88 5.19
C ALA A 246 -13.30 18.25 5.70
N SER A 247 -12.13 18.68 5.25
CA SER A 247 -11.59 20.00 5.47
C SER A 247 -12.03 20.95 4.35
N PRO A 248 -11.89 22.28 4.52
CA PRO A 248 -12.28 23.24 3.50
C PRO A 248 -11.49 23.16 2.18
N VAL A 249 -10.44 22.33 2.08
CA VAL A 249 -9.74 22.10 0.81
C VAL A 249 -10.32 20.93 0.01
N ASP A 250 -11.12 20.06 0.65
CA ASP A 250 -11.62 18.81 0.06
C ASP A 250 -12.95 19.03 -0.68
N TYR A 251 -13.63 20.17 -0.46
CA TYR A 251 -14.90 20.45 -1.11
C TYR A 251 -15.10 21.91 -1.55
N LEU A 252 -15.95 22.07 -2.55
CA LEU A 252 -16.51 23.34 -3.00
C LEU A 252 -18.02 23.35 -2.77
N LEU A 253 -18.52 24.37 -2.08
CA LEU A 253 -19.96 24.60 -1.96
C LEU A 253 -20.45 25.54 -3.07
N ARG A 254 -21.53 25.16 -3.75
CA ARG A 254 -22.19 25.99 -4.77
C ARG A 254 -23.71 26.03 -4.57
N ARG A 255 -24.33 27.12 -5.03
CA ARG A 255 -25.79 27.22 -5.13
C ARG A 255 -26.27 26.60 -6.43
N SER A 256 -27.28 25.73 -6.37
CA SER A 256 -27.82 25.09 -7.58
C SER A 256 -28.55 26.05 -8.53
N THR A 257 -28.99 27.20 -8.03
CA THR A 257 -29.81 28.16 -8.79
C THR A 257 -29.02 28.96 -9.81
N ASP A 258 -27.78 29.32 -9.49
CA ASP A 258 -26.92 30.19 -10.31
C ASP A 258 -25.48 29.68 -10.44
N ASN A 259 -25.18 28.52 -9.86
CA ASN A 259 -23.86 27.89 -9.85
C ASN A 259 -22.76 28.70 -9.18
N SER A 260 -23.12 29.74 -8.41
CA SER A 260 -22.15 30.56 -7.70
C SER A 260 -21.60 29.82 -6.48
N GLN A 261 -20.31 30.03 -6.22
CA GLN A 261 -19.66 29.51 -5.02
C GLN A 261 -20.26 30.16 -3.77
N ILE A 262 -20.53 29.33 -2.76
CA ILE A 262 -20.92 29.78 -1.42
C ILE A 262 -19.63 30.00 -0.64
N SER A 263 -19.34 31.25 -0.28
CA SER A 263 -18.17 31.63 0.51
C SER A 263 -18.51 32.79 1.46
N GLY A 264 -17.71 33.00 2.50
CA GLY A 264 -17.89 34.13 3.43
C GLY A 264 -18.84 33.90 4.60
N GLY A 265 -19.17 32.65 4.94
CA GLY A 265 -19.89 32.30 6.18
C GLY A 265 -21.40 32.58 6.18
N SER A 266 -21.98 33.03 5.06
CA SER A 266 -23.42 33.21 4.90
C SER A 266 -23.94 32.62 3.60
N LEU A 267 -25.17 32.12 3.61
CA LEU A 267 -25.88 31.56 2.47
C LEU A 267 -27.15 32.36 2.20
N THR A 268 -27.34 32.80 0.95
CA THR A 268 -28.57 33.47 0.51
C THR A 268 -29.46 32.54 -0.32
N ILE A 269 -30.67 32.26 0.20
CA ILE A 269 -31.81 31.73 -0.54
C ILE A 269 -32.44 32.88 -1.34
N PRO A 270 -32.47 32.83 -2.68
CA PRO A 270 -32.98 33.93 -3.50
C PRO A 270 -34.50 34.17 -3.32
N ALA A 271 -34.93 35.39 -3.67
CA ALA A 271 -36.35 35.73 -3.72
C ALA A 271 -37.10 34.83 -4.72
N GLY A 272 -38.32 34.41 -4.36
CA GLY A 272 -39.17 33.53 -5.18
C GLY A 272 -38.85 32.03 -5.09
N VAL A 273 -37.83 31.63 -4.31
CA VAL A 273 -37.38 30.24 -4.22
C VAL A 273 -37.83 29.62 -2.89
N SER A 274 -38.60 28.53 -2.94
CA SER A 274 -39.05 27.77 -1.75
C SER A 274 -38.23 26.49 -1.50
N SER A 275 -37.46 26.05 -2.50
CA SER A 275 -36.53 24.93 -2.39
C SER A 275 -35.31 25.19 -3.25
N MET A 276 -34.10 24.97 -2.69
CA MET A 276 -32.84 25.06 -3.41
C MET A 276 -31.88 23.98 -2.94
N ASN A 277 -30.94 23.60 -3.81
CA ASN A 277 -29.87 22.69 -3.42
C ASN A 277 -28.59 23.47 -3.14
N VAL A 278 -27.94 23.14 -2.03
CA VAL A 278 -26.51 23.36 -1.84
C VAL A 278 -25.80 22.17 -2.48
N VAL A 279 -25.04 22.45 -3.54
CA VAL A 279 -24.21 21.45 -4.22
C VAL A 279 -22.87 21.39 -3.49
N VAL A 280 -22.45 20.19 -3.14
CA VAL A 280 -21.16 19.90 -2.51
C VAL A 280 -20.36 19.10 -3.53
N ASP A 281 -19.30 19.71 -4.04
CA ASP A 281 -18.38 19.05 -4.98
C ASP A 281 -17.11 18.66 -4.25
N ALA A 282 -16.74 17.40 -4.32
CA ALA A 282 -15.43 16.95 -3.91
C ALA A 282 -14.34 17.52 -4.85
N VAL A 283 -13.19 17.88 -4.29
CA VAL A 283 -12.06 18.46 -5.02
C VAL A 283 -11.10 17.34 -5.40
N LEU A 284 -11.02 17.01 -6.69
CA LEU A 284 -10.15 15.93 -7.17
C LEU A 284 -8.68 16.13 -6.79
N ASP A 285 -8.10 15.13 -6.12
CA ASP A 285 -6.65 15.06 -5.90
C ASP A 285 -6.03 13.66 -6.15
N THR A 286 -4.90 13.35 -5.50
CA THR A 286 -4.16 12.10 -5.66
C THR A 286 -3.93 11.36 -4.34
N ALA A 287 -4.39 11.90 -3.22
CA ALA A 287 -4.26 11.32 -1.90
C ALA A 287 -5.31 10.20 -1.73
N PRO A 288 -4.94 9.03 -1.18
CA PRO A 288 -5.92 8.02 -0.85
C PRO A 288 -6.63 8.40 0.46
N GLU A 289 -7.93 8.61 0.38
CA GLU A 289 -8.76 9.07 1.49
C GLU A 289 -9.93 8.13 1.73
N VAL A 290 -10.21 7.85 3.00
CA VAL A 290 -11.45 7.16 3.42
C VAL A 290 -12.64 8.10 3.26
N PRO A 291 -13.88 7.60 3.22
CA PRO A 291 -15.04 8.49 3.07
C PRO A 291 -15.11 9.52 4.20
N GLU A 292 -15.31 10.78 3.82
CA GLU A 292 -15.29 11.92 4.72
C GLU A 292 -16.66 12.57 4.83
N LEU A 293 -17.05 12.95 6.05
CA LEU A 293 -18.33 13.61 6.28
C LEU A 293 -18.21 15.13 6.10
N VAL A 294 -19.15 15.69 5.34
CA VAL A 294 -19.46 17.13 5.31
C VAL A 294 -20.81 17.31 5.98
N ASP A 295 -20.82 17.85 7.20
CA ASP A 295 -22.04 18.21 7.91
C ASP A 295 -22.30 19.72 7.79
N PHE A 296 -23.30 20.09 7.00
CA PHE A 296 -23.64 21.47 6.71
C PHE A 296 -24.66 21.99 7.72
N HIS A 297 -24.33 23.08 8.40
CA HIS A 297 -25.16 23.71 9.42
C HIS A 297 -25.60 25.09 8.98
N LEU A 298 -26.91 25.36 9.08
CA LEU A 298 -27.51 26.66 8.82
C LEU A 298 -28.07 27.23 10.13
N HIS A 299 -27.55 28.39 10.53
CA HIS A 299 -27.83 28.99 11.83
C HIS A 299 -29.02 29.94 11.76
N ARG A 300 -29.93 29.81 12.73
CA ARG A 300 -31.02 30.78 12.92
C ARG A 300 -30.47 32.05 13.59
N PRO A 301 -30.98 33.24 13.27
CA PRO A 301 -30.48 34.50 13.83
C PRO A 301 -31.04 34.69 15.25
N VAL A 302 -30.59 33.89 16.22
CA VAL A 302 -30.95 34.03 17.63
C VAL A 302 -29.65 34.10 18.45
N THR A 303 -29.46 35.21 19.14
CA THR A 303 -28.25 35.46 19.94
C THR A 303 -28.22 34.54 21.15
N GLY A 304 -27.13 33.80 21.34
CA GLY A 304 -26.98 32.89 22.48
C GLY A 304 -27.76 31.57 22.37
N SER A 305 -28.23 31.21 21.17
CA SER A 305 -29.02 30.00 20.95
C SER A 305 -28.31 28.72 21.43
N ALA A 306 -29.03 27.92 22.21
CA ALA A 306 -28.60 26.58 22.66
C ALA A 306 -29.18 25.44 21.80
N ALA A 307 -30.22 25.68 21.00
CA ALA A 307 -30.79 24.67 20.12
C ALA A 307 -29.87 24.39 18.92
N PRO A 308 -29.78 23.13 18.45
CA PRO A 308 -28.95 22.79 17.31
C PRO A 308 -29.40 23.55 16.05
N PRO A 309 -28.44 23.89 15.15
CA PRO A 309 -28.76 24.49 13.86
C PRO A 309 -29.53 23.50 12.97
N ILE A 310 -30.07 24.02 11.86
CA ILE A 310 -30.64 23.16 10.82
C ILE A 310 -29.45 22.50 10.11
N SER A 311 -29.33 21.19 10.18
CA SER A 311 -28.18 20.48 9.60
C SER A 311 -28.56 19.37 8.62
N ALA A 312 -27.63 19.05 7.73
CA ALA A 312 -27.69 17.91 6.84
C ALA A 312 -26.27 17.48 6.47
N ALA A 313 -26.01 16.18 6.54
CA ALA A 313 -24.71 15.62 6.22
C ALA A 313 -24.72 14.88 4.87
N VAL A 314 -23.61 15.01 4.15
CA VAL A 314 -23.28 14.28 2.92
C VAL A 314 -21.87 13.71 3.03
N THR A 315 -21.51 12.79 2.14
CA THR A 315 -20.21 12.11 2.15
C THR A 315 -19.39 12.49 0.93
N LEU A 316 -18.10 12.73 1.11
CA LEU A 316 -17.11 12.77 0.04
C LEU A 316 -16.40 11.42 0.00
N ALA A 317 -16.19 10.88 -1.20
CA ALA A 317 -15.42 9.66 -1.38
C ALA A 317 -14.53 9.77 -2.61
N ASP A 318 -13.35 9.14 -2.53
CA ASP A 318 -12.33 9.17 -3.57
C ASP A 318 -12.88 8.65 -4.92
N ALA A 319 -13.60 7.52 -4.93
CA ALA A 319 -14.19 6.99 -6.15
C ALA A 319 -15.37 6.05 -5.92
N ASP A 320 -16.10 5.74 -6.99
CA ASP A 320 -17.19 4.75 -6.97
C ASP A 320 -16.67 3.34 -6.63
N PRO A 321 -17.15 2.69 -5.56
CA PRO A 321 -16.76 1.32 -5.21
C PRO A 321 -17.29 0.25 -6.20
N ALA A 322 -18.29 0.59 -7.02
CA ALA A 322 -18.84 -0.29 -8.05
C ALA A 322 -17.96 -0.40 -9.30
N VAL A 323 -16.98 0.51 -9.47
CA VAL A 323 -16.09 0.54 -10.63
C VAL A 323 -14.79 -0.20 -10.33
N ASP A 324 -14.63 -1.39 -10.93
CA ASP A 324 -13.48 -2.27 -10.67
C ASP A 324 -12.11 -1.61 -10.94
N THR A 325 -12.03 -0.68 -11.89
CA THR A 325 -10.77 0.02 -12.24
C THR A 325 -10.30 1.01 -11.17
N ASN A 326 -11.17 1.39 -10.24
CA ASN A 326 -10.82 2.28 -9.13
C ASN A 326 -10.20 1.53 -7.95
N ARG A 327 -10.29 0.20 -7.96
CA ARG A 327 -9.78 -0.63 -6.86
C ARG A 327 -8.26 -0.63 -6.82
N THR A 328 -7.71 -0.62 -5.61
CA THR A 328 -6.27 -0.70 -5.40
C THR A 328 -5.88 -2.09 -4.89
N LEU A 329 -4.95 -2.75 -5.60
CA LEU A 329 -4.45 -4.06 -5.21
C LEU A 329 -3.26 -3.93 -4.27
N PHE A 330 -3.30 -4.71 -3.19
CA PHE A 330 -2.15 -4.97 -2.33
C PHE A 330 -1.87 -6.47 -2.29
N VAL A 331 -0.60 -6.85 -2.33
CA VAL A 331 -0.15 -8.25 -2.32
C VAL A 331 0.84 -8.46 -1.19
N ALA A 332 0.64 -9.55 -0.44
CA ALA A 332 1.53 -10.06 0.56
C ALA A 332 2.06 -11.42 0.12
N TYR A 333 3.38 -11.57 -0.01
CA TYR A 333 4.00 -12.88 -0.19
C TYR A 333 4.37 -13.43 1.18
N LEU A 334 3.76 -14.54 1.58
CA LEU A 334 3.95 -15.13 2.89
C LEU A 334 5.17 -16.06 2.86
N GLY A 335 6.20 -15.69 3.62
CA GLY A 335 7.39 -16.50 3.85
C GLY A 335 7.44 -17.03 5.28
N ARG A 336 8.40 -17.90 5.57
CA ARG A 336 8.63 -18.40 6.93
C ARG A 336 8.91 -17.26 7.90
N GLU A 337 8.37 -17.38 9.11
CA GLU A 337 8.71 -16.46 10.20
C GLU A 337 10.09 -16.78 10.80
N ALA A 338 10.74 -15.77 11.39
CA ALA A 338 12.07 -15.94 12.00
C ALA A 338 12.04 -17.00 13.14
N GLY A 339 12.94 -17.99 13.06
CA GLY A 339 13.02 -19.07 14.03
C GLY A 339 12.04 -20.24 13.79
N VAL A 340 11.18 -20.15 12.78
CA VAL A 340 10.28 -21.23 12.37
C VAL A 340 10.99 -22.19 11.40
N SER A 341 10.82 -23.49 11.63
CA SER A 341 11.26 -24.54 10.71
C SER A 341 10.06 -25.02 9.89
N THR A 342 9.94 -24.53 8.66
CA THR A 342 8.85 -24.87 7.75
C THR A 342 9.29 -24.70 6.29
N THR A 343 8.64 -25.44 5.40
CA THR A 343 8.67 -25.24 3.94
C THR A 343 7.40 -24.56 3.43
N ALA A 344 6.56 -24.07 4.34
CA ALA A 344 5.32 -23.39 4.01
C ALA A 344 5.57 -22.08 3.27
N SER A 345 4.65 -21.76 2.37
CA SER A 345 4.60 -20.49 1.65
C SER A 345 3.16 -20.15 1.31
N GLY A 346 2.90 -18.87 1.07
CA GLY A 346 1.58 -18.42 0.66
C GLY A 346 1.57 -17.07 -0.01
N ILE A 347 0.39 -16.65 -0.43
CA ILE A 347 0.10 -15.35 -0.99
C ILE A 347 -1.23 -14.85 -0.43
N GLY A 348 -1.27 -13.60 0.01
CA GLY A 348 -2.47 -12.90 0.40
C GLY A 348 -2.67 -11.68 -0.48
N THR A 349 -3.92 -11.34 -0.78
CA THR A 349 -4.25 -10.06 -1.41
C THR A 349 -5.26 -9.29 -0.59
N ALA A 350 -5.16 -7.97 -0.65
CA ALA A 350 -6.18 -7.03 -0.21
C ALA A 350 -6.53 -6.16 -1.40
N LEU A 351 -7.74 -6.30 -1.91
CA LEU A 351 -8.27 -5.47 -2.99
C LEU A 351 -9.15 -4.40 -2.37
N VAL A 352 -8.61 -3.19 -2.21
CA VAL A 352 -9.29 -2.04 -1.62
C VAL A 352 -10.29 -1.46 -2.62
N GLU A 353 -11.50 -1.16 -2.16
CA GLU A 353 -12.58 -0.59 -2.96
C GLU A 353 -12.27 0.86 -3.37
N GLY A 354 -12.96 1.37 -4.39
CA GLY A 354 -12.67 2.70 -4.95
C GLY A 354 -12.88 3.87 -3.98
N ASP A 355 -13.78 3.70 -3.01
CA ASP A 355 -14.07 4.67 -1.95
C ASP A 355 -13.14 4.53 -0.73
N ASN A 356 -12.24 3.54 -0.74
CA ASN A 356 -11.36 3.17 0.35
C ASN A 356 -12.06 2.86 1.70
N ASP A 357 -13.37 2.56 1.73
CA ASP A 357 -14.08 2.21 2.97
C ASP A 357 -13.87 0.73 3.36
N GLY A 358 -13.55 -0.10 2.38
CA GLY A 358 -13.44 -1.54 2.53
C GLY A 358 -12.42 -2.17 1.60
N ALA A 359 -12.10 -3.42 1.89
CA ALA A 359 -11.25 -4.24 1.05
C ALA A 359 -11.70 -5.70 1.07
N VAL A 360 -11.39 -6.42 -0.01
CA VAL A 360 -11.59 -7.87 -0.11
C VAL A 360 -10.26 -8.57 0.09
N ILE A 361 -10.20 -9.42 1.12
CA ILE A 361 -9.05 -10.24 1.45
C ILE A 361 -9.16 -11.62 0.80
N ASN A 362 -8.08 -12.04 0.16
CA ASN A 362 -7.88 -13.41 -0.28
C ASN A 362 -6.59 -13.96 0.30
N LEU A 363 -6.53 -15.28 0.52
CA LEU A 363 -5.38 -15.96 1.07
C LEU A 363 -5.27 -17.37 0.48
N SER A 364 -4.09 -17.67 -0.05
CA SER A 364 -3.69 -19.00 -0.50
C SER A 364 -2.36 -19.39 0.12
N PHE A 365 -2.20 -20.66 0.52
CA PHE A 365 -0.95 -21.15 1.11
C PHE A 365 -0.82 -22.67 1.01
N SER A 366 0.40 -23.19 1.17
CA SER A 366 0.71 -24.61 1.11
C SER A 366 1.80 -25.02 2.11
N ASN A 367 1.95 -26.33 2.31
CA ASN A 367 3.05 -26.96 3.05
C ASN A 367 3.23 -26.51 4.52
N LEU A 368 2.13 -26.20 5.21
CA LEU A 368 2.16 -25.98 6.66
C LEU A 368 2.75 -27.20 7.38
N SER A 369 3.64 -26.95 8.34
CA SER A 369 4.33 -27.97 9.12
C SER A 369 3.44 -28.65 10.16
N SER A 370 2.36 -27.98 10.60
CA SER A 370 1.36 -28.52 11.51
C SER A 370 -0.05 -27.99 11.16
N PRO A 371 -1.13 -28.57 11.71
CA PRO A 371 -2.49 -28.12 11.44
C PRO A 371 -2.68 -26.62 11.72
N GLN A 372 -3.40 -25.94 10.83
CA GLN A 372 -3.72 -24.52 10.99
C GLN A 372 -4.65 -24.28 12.18
N ASN A 373 -4.38 -23.21 12.95
CA ASN A 373 -5.30 -22.67 13.94
C ASN A 373 -6.24 -21.65 13.30
N THR A 374 -5.69 -20.61 12.66
CA THR A 374 -6.42 -19.62 11.85
C THR A 374 -5.43 -18.68 11.14
N ALA A 375 -5.93 -17.78 10.30
CA ALA A 375 -5.18 -16.67 9.73
C ALA A 375 -5.73 -15.31 10.21
N TYR A 376 -4.84 -14.35 10.43
CA TYR A 376 -5.16 -13.01 10.93
C TYR A 376 -4.56 -11.91 10.06
N LEU A 377 -5.29 -10.81 9.92
CA LEU A 377 -4.77 -9.52 9.51
C LEU A 377 -4.31 -8.74 10.75
N ARG A 378 -3.11 -8.18 10.71
CA ARG A 378 -2.42 -7.59 11.87
C ARG A 378 -1.71 -6.29 11.49
N VAL A 379 -1.48 -5.41 12.48
CA VAL A 379 -0.63 -4.22 12.34
C VAL A 379 0.07 -3.90 13.65
N GLY A 380 1.39 -3.71 13.63
CA GLY A 380 2.15 -3.35 14.83
C GLY A 380 1.85 -4.27 16.03
N SER A 381 1.44 -3.68 17.15
CA SER A 381 1.01 -4.40 18.37
C SER A 381 -0.45 -4.86 18.35
N ASP A 382 -1.24 -4.40 17.37
CA ASP A 382 -2.63 -4.81 17.19
C ASP A 382 -2.64 -6.15 16.48
N LEU A 383 -2.52 -7.20 17.29
CA LEU A 383 -2.30 -8.54 16.79
C LEU A 383 -3.51 -9.08 16.02
N ASP A 384 -4.75 -8.66 16.27
CA ASP A 384 -5.90 -9.24 15.56
C ASP A 384 -6.88 -8.16 15.09
N ILE A 385 -6.60 -7.54 13.94
CA ILE A 385 -7.54 -6.59 13.28
C ILE A 385 -8.73 -7.36 12.69
N LEU A 386 -8.45 -8.47 12.01
CA LEU A 386 -9.45 -9.32 11.39
C LEU A 386 -9.04 -10.78 11.43
N SER A 387 -9.95 -11.65 11.88
CA SER A 387 -9.82 -13.10 11.66
C SER A 387 -10.24 -13.43 10.23
N VAL A 388 -9.27 -13.81 9.41
CA VAL A 388 -9.44 -14.15 7.98
C VAL A 388 -10.16 -15.49 7.84
N GLY A 389 -9.74 -16.51 8.59
CA GLY A 389 -10.40 -17.81 8.68
C GLY A 389 -9.47 -19.01 8.53
N LEU A 390 -10.08 -20.19 8.39
CA LEU A 390 -9.42 -21.49 8.19
C LEU A 390 -9.37 -21.86 6.70
N GLY A 391 -8.29 -22.54 6.30
CA GLY A 391 -8.07 -22.98 4.93
C GLY A 391 -7.69 -21.85 3.98
N GLN A 392 -7.82 -22.12 2.69
CA GLN A 392 -7.71 -21.10 1.65
C GLN A 392 -8.94 -20.20 1.74
N VAL A 393 -8.76 -18.89 1.62
CA VAL A 393 -9.83 -17.90 1.77
C VAL A 393 -9.95 -17.07 0.51
N THR A 394 -11.17 -16.89 0.02
CA THR A 394 -11.47 -16.03 -1.12
C THR A 394 -12.68 -15.17 -0.79
N GLY A 395 -12.64 -13.87 -1.11
CA GLY A 395 -13.77 -12.97 -0.95
C GLY A 395 -14.05 -12.51 0.48
N LYS A 396 -13.07 -12.55 1.39
CA LYS A 396 -13.27 -12.13 2.78
C LYS A 396 -13.36 -10.61 2.87
N SER A 397 -14.56 -10.07 3.07
CA SER A 397 -14.75 -8.64 3.31
C SER A 397 -14.02 -8.19 4.59
N TRP A 398 -13.29 -7.08 4.48
CA TRP A 398 -12.61 -6.37 5.54
C TRP A 398 -12.98 -4.89 5.47
N PRO A 399 -13.79 -4.38 6.41
CA PRO A 399 -14.01 -2.94 6.51
C PRO A 399 -12.74 -2.27 7.07
N ILE A 400 -12.29 -1.19 6.43
CA ILE A 400 -11.11 -0.45 6.88
C ILE A 400 -11.54 0.40 8.07
N ARG A 401 -11.23 -0.06 9.28
CA ARG A 401 -11.68 0.56 10.53
C ARG A 401 -10.52 0.83 11.46
N ALA A 402 -10.67 1.86 12.28
CA ALA A 402 -9.77 2.16 13.38
C ALA A 402 -9.50 0.94 14.27
N ALA A 403 -8.26 0.84 14.74
CA ALA A 403 -7.78 -0.13 15.70
C ALA A 403 -7.11 0.57 16.90
N GLN A 404 -6.58 -0.21 17.85
CA GLN A 404 -6.04 0.32 19.10
C GLN A 404 -4.83 1.26 18.88
N THR A 405 -3.94 0.97 17.94
CA THR A 405 -2.81 1.86 17.57
C THR A 405 -3.10 2.78 16.40
N LYS A 406 -3.98 2.36 15.47
CA LYS A 406 -4.43 3.16 14.33
C LYS A 406 -5.82 3.69 14.61
N VAL A 407 -5.91 4.76 15.40
CA VAL A 407 -7.17 5.21 16.02
C VAL A 407 -8.19 5.84 15.07
N THR A 408 -7.86 6.01 13.79
CA THR A 408 -8.79 6.49 12.75
C THR A 408 -8.77 5.56 11.53
N ASP A 409 -9.87 5.55 10.78
CA ASP A 409 -9.99 4.80 9.53
C ASP A 409 -8.92 5.27 8.53
N GLN A 410 -8.66 6.58 8.45
CA GLN A 410 -7.59 7.16 7.62
C GLN A 410 -6.20 6.68 8.06
N ALA A 411 -5.93 6.54 9.37
CA ALA A 411 -4.67 6.01 9.87
C ALA A 411 -4.50 4.52 9.52
N MET A 412 -5.59 3.75 9.47
CA MET A 412 -5.57 2.36 9.02
C MET A 412 -5.26 2.26 7.52
N LEU A 413 -5.93 3.06 6.68
CA LEU A 413 -5.65 3.14 5.25
C LEU A 413 -4.20 3.55 4.99
N THR A 414 -3.72 4.58 5.69
CA THR A 414 -2.32 5.06 5.59
C THR A 414 -1.33 3.96 5.95
N ALA A 415 -1.61 3.16 6.99
CA ALA A 415 -0.76 2.04 7.39
C ALA A 415 -0.71 0.92 6.33
N LEU A 416 -1.81 0.69 5.60
CA LEU A 416 -1.85 -0.26 4.50
C LEU A 416 -0.98 0.23 3.33
N HIS A 417 -1.10 1.51 2.97
CA HIS A 417 -0.28 2.15 1.94
C HIS A 417 1.21 2.20 2.30
N ALA A 418 1.53 2.29 3.59
CA ALA A 418 2.90 2.25 4.10
C ALA A 418 3.48 0.82 4.20
N GLY A 419 2.67 -0.22 3.95
CA GLY A 419 3.08 -1.61 4.05
C GLY A 419 3.30 -2.12 5.48
N GLU A 420 2.63 -1.50 6.46
CA GLU A 420 2.72 -1.91 7.88
C GLU A 420 1.79 -3.06 8.22
N LEU A 421 0.73 -3.26 7.43
CA LEU A 421 -0.23 -4.35 7.61
C LEU A 421 0.33 -5.65 7.06
N TYR A 422 0.12 -6.73 7.79
CA TYR A 422 0.55 -8.07 7.38
C TYR A 422 -0.51 -9.11 7.69
N ILE A 423 -0.48 -10.18 6.89
CA ILE A 423 -1.29 -11.37 7.12
C ILE A 423 -0.39 -12.47 7.69
N ALA A 424 -0.89 -13.15 8.72
CA ALA A 424 -0.18 -14.21 9.42
C ALA A 424 -1.03 -15.47 9.48
N VAL A 425 -0.46 -16.60 9.04
CA VAL A 425 -1.09 -17.93 9.20
C VAL A 425 -0.49 -18.60 10.42
N THR A 426 -1.34 -18.94 11.38
CA THR A 426 -0.94 -19.57 12.64
C THR A 426 -1.26 -21.06 12.61
N THR A 427 -0.40 -21.86 13.23
CA THR A 427 -0.54 -23.33 13.29
C THR A 427 -0.37 -23.83 14.72
N ALA A 428 -0.69 -25.10 14.96
CA ALA A 428 -0.64 -25.71 16.28
C ALA A 428 0.75 -25.58 16.95
N ASP A 429 1.82 -25.77 16.18
CA ASP A 429 3.20 -25.65 16.67
C ASP A 429 3.70 -24.20 16.70
N TYR A 430 3.10 -23.31 15.90
CA TYR A 430 3.50 -21.91 15.76
C TYR A 430 2.30 -20.95 15.90
N PRO A 431 1.78 -20.74 17.13
CA PRO A 431 0.63 -19.88 17.38
C PRO A 431 0.91 -18.39 17.15
N GLY A 432 2.18 -17.96 17.15
CA GLY A 432 2.59 -16.60 16.82
C GLY A 432 2.52 -16.29 15.32
N GLY A 433 2.55 -17.32 14.46
CA GLY A 433 2.65 -17.22 13.02
C GLY A 433 3.69 -18.19 12.49
N GLU A 434 3.29 -19.11 11.61
CA GLU A 434 4.21 -19.99 10.89
C GLU A 434 4.76 -19.30 9.63
N ILE A 435 3.86 -18.67 8.88
CA ILE A 435 4.18 -17.85 7.71
C ILE A 435 3.51 -16.48 7.81
N ILE A 436 4.26 -15.45 7.42
CA ILE A 436 3.82 -14.05 7.46
C ILE A 436 4.16 -13.33 6.16
N GLY A 437 3.34 -12.35 5.78
CA GLY A 437 3.60 -11.50 4.62
C GLY A 437 3.00 -10.11 4.79
N TYR A 438 3.80 -9.08 4.51
CA TYR A 438 3.38 -7.68 4.54
C TYR A 438 2.75 -7.27 3.22
N PHE A 439 1.66 -6.53 3.29
CA PHE A 439 0.97 -6.00 2.12
C PHE A 439 1.80 -4.89 1.47
N ASN A 440 2.02 -5.02 0.17
CA ASN A 440 2.65 -3.98 -0.63
C ASN A 440 1.73 -3.63 -1.81
N LYS A 441 1.63 -2.34 -2.14
CA LYS A 441 0.85 -1.90 -3.30
C LYS A 441 1.38 -2.57 -4.56
N ALA A 442 0.47 -3.11 -5.37
CA ALA A 442 0.79 -3.78 -6.62
C ALA A 442 -0.21 -3.34 -7.70
N THR A 443 0.18 -3.50 -8.95
CA THR A 443 -0.73 -3.35 -10.10
C THR A 443 -1.07 -4.75 -10.61
N GLY A 444 -2.34 -5.02 -10.84
CA GLY A 444 -2.78 -6.29 -11.40
C GLY A 444 -4.24 -6.25 -11.84
N SER A 445 -4.57 -7.10 -12.79
CA SER A 445 -5.90 -7.21 -13.36
C SER A 445 -6.17 -8.62 -13.85
N THR A 446 -7.45 -8.96 -13.97
CA THR A 446 -7.88 -10.22 -14.62
C THR A 446 -7.70 -10.16 -16.14
N ASN A 447 -7.84 -8.98 -16.74
CA ASN A 447 -7.72 -8.74 -18.18
C ASN A 447 -6.62 -7.73 -18.48
N PHE A 448 -5.78 -8.03 -19.48
CA PHE A 448 -4.82 -7.07 -20.00
C PHE A 448 -5.53 -6.05 -20.90
N ILE A 449 -5.46 -4.76 -20.56
CA ILE A 449 -5.93 -3.67 -21.42
C ILE A 449 -4.70 -3.01 -22.01
N TYR A 450 -4.42 -3.30 -23.27
CA TYR A 450 -3.32 -2.68 -23.98
C TYR A 450 -3.67 -1.24 -24.37
N ASP A 451 -2.99 -0.28 -23.78
CA ASP A 451 -2.96 1.12 -24.18
C ASP A 451 -1.65 1.47 -24.92
N PRO A 452 -1.67 1.73 -26.23
CA PRO A 452 -0.48 2.10 -26.98
C PRO A 452 0.25 3.34 -26.43
N LEU A 453 -0.46 4.30 -25.83
CA LEU A 453 0.17 5.52 -25.30
C LEU A 453 1.01 5.27 -24.05
N VAL A 454 0.70 4.21 -23.31
CA VAL A 454 1.39 3.82 -22.08
C VAL A 454 2.41 2.71 -22.34
N HIS A 455 2.05 1.75 -23.19
CA HIS A 455 2.83 0.53 -23.38
C HIS A 455 3.84 0.61 -24.52
N ASP A 456 3.62 1.44 -25.54
CA ASP A 456 4.60 1.58 -26.62
C ASP A 456 5.70 2.54 -26.22
N ALA A 457 6.92 2.21 -26.67
CA ALA A 457 8.03 3.15 -26.55
C ALA A 457 7.65 4.45 -27.29
N PRO A 458 7.92 5.63 -26.68
CA PRO A 458 7.64 6.90 -27.34
C PRO A 458 8.40 6.96 -28.68
N ALA A 459 7.80 7.57 -29.69
CA ALA A 459 8.47 7.75 -30.98
C ALA A 459 9.60 8.79 -30.85
N LEU A 460 10.73 8.55 -31.53
CA LEU A 460 11.79 9.55 -31.64
C LEU A 460 11.25 10.82 -32.32
N GLY A 461 11.46 11.98 -31.70
CA GLY A 461 10.90 13.27 -32.14
C GLY A 461 9.57 13.63 -31.50
N SER A 462 9.00 12.78 -30.64
CA SER A 462 7.84 13.11 -29.82
C SER A 462 8.19 14.09 -28.69
N PRO A 463 7.20 14.76 -28.06
CA PRO A 463 7.45 15.63 -26.91
C PRO A 463 8.12 14.91 -25.72
N SER A 464 7.85 13.61 -25.54
CA SER A 464 8.44 12.79 -24.49
C SER A 464 9.83 12.24 -24.85
N TRP A 465 10.18 12.17 -26.14
CA TRP A 465 11.52 11.83 -26.61
C TRP A 465 11.95 12.67 -27.82
N PRO A 466 12.38 13.93 -27.59
CA PRO A 466 12.83 14.80 -28.66
C PRO A 466 14.07 14.22 -29.37
N ALA A 467 14.13 14.39 -30.69
CA ALA A 467 15.30 13.98 -31.45
C ALA A 467 16.48 14.91 -31.15
N PRO A 468 17.67 14.39 -30.79
CA PRO A 468 18.81 15.24 -30.45
C PRO A 468 19.32 15.99 -31.69
N VAL A 469 19.70 17.25 -31.52
CA VAL A 469 20.26 18.09 -32.58
C VAL A 469 21.56 18.79 -32.14
N GLY A 470 22.46 19.06 -33.09
CA GLY A 470 23.73 19.75 -32.80
C GLY A 470 24.53 19.04 -31.69
N ASP A 471 24.93 19.80 -30.68
CA ASP A 471 25.72 19.32 -29.52
C ASP A 471 24.97 18.27 -28.68
N GLU A 472 23.65 18.17 -28.79
CA GLU A 472 22.88 17.15 -28.08
C GLU A 472 23.13 15.74 -28.61
N VAL A 473 23.48 15.62 -29.90
CA VAL A 473 23.84 14.34 -30.52
C VAL A 473 25.11 13.80 -29.87
N GLU A 474 26.08 14.65 -29.57
CA GLU A 474 27.30 14.25 -28.87
C GLU A 474 26.99 13.70 -27.47
N ARG A 475 26.18 14.44 -26.69
CA ARG A 475 25.77 13.99 -25.35
C ARG A 475 25.00 12.67 -25.40
N ASP A 476 24.14 12.48 -26.41
CA ASP A 476 23.39 11.24 -26.57
C ASP A 476 24.28 10.05 -26.95
N ILE A 477 25.31 10.25 -27.79
CA ILE A 477 26.30 9.21 -28.11
C ILE A 477 27.04 8.77 -26.84
N TYR A 478 27.46 9.70 -25.98
CA TYR A 478 28.10 9.35 -24.71
C TYR A 478 27.17 8.59 -23.77
N ARG A 479 25.90 9.01 -23.65
CA ARG A 479 24.87 8.27 -22.88
C ARG A 479 24.70 6.85 -23.43
N PHE A 480 24.62 6.71 -24.75
CA PHE A 480 24.48 5.43 -25.43
C PHE A 480 25.69 4.51 -25.16
N LEU A 481 26.91 5.03 -25.27
CA LEU A 481 28.14 4.28 -25.00
C LEU A 481 28.25 3.84 -23.53
N GLU A 482 27.84 4.69 -22.58
CA GLU A 482 27.83 4.33 -21.16
C GLU A 482 26.89 3.16 -20.84
N GLN A 483 25.81 3.02 -21.62
CA GLN A 483 24.86 1.92 -21.48
C GLN A 483 25.32 0.65 -22.21
N SER A 484 25.88 0.81 -23.41
CA SER A 484 26.20 -0.30 -24.32
C SER A 484 27.61 -0.88 -24.17
N THR A 485 28.50 -0.23 -23.41
CA THR A 485 29.92 -0.62 -23.25
C THR A 485 30.37 -0.60 -21.78
N TYR A 486 31.66 -0.82 -21.51
CA TYR A 486 32.28 -0.64 -20.18
C TYR A 486 32.77 0.78 -19.90
N GLY A 487 32.31 1.76 -20.69
CA GLY A 487 32.61 3.18 -20.52
C GLY A 487 33.01 3.82 -21.85
N ALA A 488 32.58 5.05 -22.05
CA ALA A 488 32.88 5.77 -23.28
C ALA A 488 34.37 6.14 -23.39
N THR A 489 34.93 5.98 -24.59
CA THR A 489 36.27 6.44 -24.95
C THR A 489 36.20 7.33 -26.18
N GLU A 490 37.19 8.21 -26.38
CA GLU A 490 37.24 9.06 -27.58
C GLU A 490 37.26 8.23 -28.88
N ALA A 491 37.88 7.05 -28.85
CA ALA A 491 37.92 6.13 -29.99
C ALA A 491 36.52 5.58 -30.31
N LEU A 492 35.80 5.08 -29.29
CA LEU A 492 34.42 4.59 -29.44
C LEU A 492 33.46 5.71 -29.84
N TYR A 493 33.61 6.91 -29.28
CA TYR A 493 32.83 8.08 -29.67
C TYR A 493 33.03 8.39 -31.16
N THR A 494 34.29 8.46 -31.62
CA THR A 494 34.61 8.74 -33.02
C THR A 494 34.03 7.68 -33.95
N GLU A 495 34.08 6.41 -33.54
CA GLU A 495 33.50 5.29 -34.28
C GLU A 495 31.97 5.44 -34.40
N VAL A 496 31.25 5.52 -33.28
CA VAL A 496 29.78 5.65 -33.27
C VAL A 496 29.34 6.93 -33.99
N ARG A 497 30.06 8.03 -33.80
CA ARG A 497 29.78 9.30 -34.50
C ARG A 497 29.85 9.13 -36.01
N GLY A 498 30.81 8.34 -36.52
CA GLY A 498 30.91 8.03 -37.95
C GLY A 498 29.67 7.31 -38.49
N TYR A 499 29.12 6.34 -37.75
CA TYR A 499 27.86 5.66 -38.13
C TYR A 499 26.66 6.60 -38.09
N VAL A 500 26.55 7.43 -37.04
CA VAL A 500 25.49 8.43 -36.91
C VAL A 500 25.54 9.47 -38.04
N ASP A 501 26.71 10.00 -38.35
CA ASP A 501 26.87 10.97 -39.45
C ASP A 501 26.55 10.35 -40.82
N ALA A 502 26.93 9.09 -41.04
CA ALA A 502 26.57 8.37 -42.26
C ALA A 502 25.06 8.17 -42.38
N ALA A 503 24.40 7.77 -41.29
CA ALA A 503 22.94 7.60 -41.24
C ALA A 503 22.21 8.92 -41.53
N LEU A 504 22.57 9.99 -40.81
CA LEU A 504 22.01 11.34 -41.01
C LEU A 504 22.26 11.86 -42.44
N GLY A 505 23.46 11.62 -42.98
CA GLY A 505 23.82 12.01 -44.35
C GLY A 505 23.01 11.29 -45.44
N SER A 506 22.45 10.12 -45.13
CA SER A 506 21.57 9.34 -46.02
C SER A 506 20.08 9.63 -45.83
N GLY A 507 19.72 10.58 -44.95
CA GLY A 507 18.33 10.93 -44.61
C GLY A 507 17.70 10.06 -43.52
N GLY A 508 18.51 9.25 -42.83
CA GLY A 508 18.09 8.51 -41.64
C GLY A 508 18.15 9.34 -40.36
N THR A 509 18.11 8.65 -39.23
CA THR A 509 18.07 9.18 -37.87
C THR A 509 19.33 8.79 -37.09
N VAL A 510 19.48 9.33 -35.89
CA VAL A 510 20.56 8.92 -34.96
C VAL A 510 20.42 7.44 -34.56
N LEU A 511 19.18 6.92 -34.46
CA LEU A 511 18.93 5.51 -34.14
C LEU A 511 19.45 4.56 -35.22
N ASP A 512 19.28 4.92 -36.50
CA ASP A 512 19.83 4.11 -37.61
C ASP A 512 21.36 4.00 -37.53
N GLY A 513 22.03 5.05 -37.04
CA GLY A 513 23.47 5.04 -36.76
C GLY A 513 23.85 4.11 -35.61
N TYR A 514 23.08 4.14 -34.51
CA TYR A 514 23.29 3.22 -33.39
C TYR A 514 23.03 1.76 -33.78
N GLU A 515 21.96 1.50 -34.53
CA GLU A 515 21.61 0.17 -35.03
C GLU A 515 22.74 -0.40 -35.90
N ALA A 516 23.24 0.37 -36.87
CA ALA A 516 24.35 -0.04 -37.72
C ALA A 516 25.64 -0.34 -36.93
N TRP A 517 25.92 0.43 -35.88
CA TRP A 517 27.06 0.16 -35.00
C TRP A 517 26.84 -1.08 -34.13
N ILE A 518 25.64 -1.29 -33.59
CA ILE A 518 25.28 -2.49 -32.82
C ILE A 518 25.41 -3.75 -33.68
N ASP A 519 24.89 -3.73 -34.91
CA ASP A 519 25.01 -4.85 -35.85
C ASP A 519 26.47 -5.23 -36.09
N GLN A 520 27.35 -4.23 -36.26
CA GLN A 520 28.78 -4.46 -36.39
C GLN A 520 29.38 -5.04 -35.09
N GLN A 521 29.00 -4.53 -33.92
CA GLN A 521 29.46 -5.04 -32.62
C GLN A 521 29.01 -6.50 -32.38
N MET A 522 27.84 -6.89 -32.87
CA MET A 522 27.35 -8.27 -32.76
C MET A 522 28.15 -9.24 -33.63
N ALA A 523 28.65 -8.77 -34.78
CA ALA A 523 29.51 -9.53 -35.70
C ALA A 523 31.00 -9.53 -35.32
N GLU A 524 31.43 -8.63 -34.43
CA GLU A 524 32.84 -8.45 -34.07
C GLU A 524 33.42 -9.74 -33.42
N PRO A 525 34.61 -10.20 -33.86
CA PRO A 525 35.30 -11.30 -33.20
C PRO A 525 35.59 -11.00 -31.74
N TRP A 526 35.42 -11.99 -30.86
CA TRP A 526 35.57 -11.82 -29.42
C TRP A 526 36.59 -12.81 -28.83
N PRO A 527 37.38 -12.39 -27.81
CA PRO A 527 38.33 -13.29 -27.15
C PRO A 527 37.64 -14.18 -26.11
N SER A 528 38.10 -15.43 -26.00
CA SER A 528 37.70 -16.33 -24.91
C SER A 528 38.36 -15.92 -23.60
N LEU A 529 37.55 -15.70 -22.55
CA LEU A 529 38.04 -15.47 -21.20
C LEU A 529 38.84 -16.67 -20.72
N GLN A 530 38.36 -17.90 -20.94
CA GLN A 530 39.09 -19.11 -20.55
C GLN A 530 40.51 -19.12 -21.12
N THR A 531 40.67 -18.78 -22.39
CA THR A 531 41.98 -18.72 -23.06
C THR A 531 42.87 -17.63 -22.46
N LEU A 532 42.32 -16.45 -22.15
CA LEU A 532 43.06 -15.38 -21.48
C LEU A 532 43.53 -15.82 -20.09
N VAL A 533 42.66 -16.45 -19.30
CA VAL A 533 43.00 -16.96 -17.96
C VAL A 533 44.11 -18.02 -18.05
N MET A 534 44.01 -18.95 -19.00
CA MET A 534 45.05 -19.94 -19.25
C MET A 534 46.37 -19.30 -19.67
N ALA A 535 46.33 -18.24 -20.48
CA ALA A 535 47.52 -17.50 -20.89
C ALA A 535 48.17 -16.75 -19.71
N ALA A 536 47.38 -16.08 -18.87
CA ALA A 536 47.86 -15.39 -17.66
C ALA A 536 48.46 -16.36 -16.64
N ASP A 537 47.82 -17.52 -16.47
CA ASP A 537 48.32 -18.61 -15.63
C ASP A 537 49.67 -19.16 -16.15
N ASN A 538 49.80 -19.31 -17.47
CA ASN A 538 51.05 -19.72 -18.11
C ASN A 538 52.13 -18.63 -17.99
N GLU A 539 51.77 -17.35 -18.17
CA GLU A 539 52.66 -16.20 -17.98
C GLU A 539 53.21 -16.19 -16.55
N GLU A 540 52.34 -16.29 -15.54
CA GLU A 540 52.74 -16.34 -14.13
C GLU A 540 53.64 -17.54 -13.85
N PHE A 541 53.35 -18.70 -14.43
CA PHE A 541 54.20 -19.88 -14.31
C PHE A 541 55.60 -19.66 -14.91
N VAL A 542 55.69 -19.06 -16.10
CA VAL A 542 56.95 -18.76 -16.78
C VAL A 542 57.75 -17.71 -16.02
N LEU A 543 57.13 -16.61 -15.59
CA LEU A 543 57.79 -15.52 -14.84
C LEU A 543 58.36 -16.00 -13.50
N ARG A 544 57.73 -16.98 -12.86
CA ARG A 544 58.23 -17.59 -11.62
C ARG A 544 59.39 -18.55 -11.83
N GLY A 545 59.66 -19.01 -13.05
CA GLY A 545 60.73 -19.98 -13.33
C GLY A 545 60.57 -21.27 -12.50
N SER A 546 59.35 -21.81 -12.40
CA SER A 546 58.99 -22.98 -11.60
C SER A 546 59.09 -22.81 -10.06
N LYS A 547 59.32 -21.60 -9.55
CA LYS A 547 59.28 -21.33 -8.09
C LYS A 547 57.84 -21.39 -7.55
N PRO A 548 57.65 -21.84 -6.30
CA PRO A 548 56.34 -21.91 -5.66
C PRO A 548 55.73 -20.57 -5.27
N ILE A 549 54.41 -20.52 -5.19
CA ILE A 549 53.65 -19.33 -4.72
C ILE A 549 53.93 -19.00 -3.26
N ASN A 550 54.07 -20.03 -2.41
CA ASN A 550 54.38 -19.89 -1.01
C ASN A 550 55.84 -20.30 -0.76
N SER A 551 56.56 -19.51 0.05
CA SER A 551 58.00 -19.66 0.34
C SER A 551 58.43 -21.03 0.89
N GLY A 552 57.50 -21.90 1.26
CA GLY A 552 57.75 -23.21 1.85
C GLY A 552 57.63 -24.43 0.94
N ASN A 553 57.25 -24.34 -0.34
CA ASN A 553 56.89 -25.55 -1.15
C ASN A 553 57.64 -25.68 -2.48
N ASP A 554 58.93 -26.04 -2.53
CA ASP A 554 59.67 -26.12 -3.82
C ASP A 554 59.31 -27.37 -4.66
N PRO A 555 58.82 -27.24 -5.91
CA PRO A 555 58.48 -28.36 -6.78
C PRO A 555 59.66 -28.94 -7.59
N ASN A 556 60.88 -28.40 -7.49
CA ASN A 556 62.04 -28.88 -8.26
C ASN A 556 62.54 -30.29 -7.85
N PHE A 557 61.99 -30.90 -6.80
CA PHE A 557 62.44 -32.22 -6.30
C PHE A 557 61.53 -33.38 -6.70
N SER A 558 61.49 -33.67 -8.01
CA SER A 558 61.12 -35.00 -8.53
C SER A 558 59.78 -35.57 -8.03
N GLY A 559 58.77 -34.73 -7.83
CA GLY A 559 57.40 -35.14 -7.52
C GLY A 559 57.02 -35.22 -6.03
N ALA A 560 57.92 -34.88 -5.10
CA ALA A 560 57.60 -34.76 -3.67
C ALA A 560 57.77 -33.31 -3.19
N SER A 561 56.77 -32.76 -2.48
CA SER A 561 56.84 -31.44 -1.83
C SER A 561 57.59 -31.55 -0.51
N TYR A 562 58.63 -30.73 -0.30
CA TYR A 562 59.36 -30.66 0.98
C TYR A 562 59.21 -29.24 1.57
N SER A 563 58.95 -29.14 2.88
CA SER A 563 58.88 -27.83 3.53
C SER A 563 60.27 -27.21 3.64
N VAL A 564 60.47 -26.00 3.12
CA VAL A 564 61.73 -25.25 3.22
C VAL A 564 61.59 -24.11 4.24
N SER A 565 62.52 -24.03 5.17
CA SER A 565 62.67 -22.95 6.15
C SER A 565 64.04 -22.29 5.98
N TYR A 566 64.21 -21.03 6.38
CA TYR A 566 65.51 -20.34 6.24
C TYR A 566 66.12 -20.11 7.61
N ASP A 567 67.42 -20.39 7.76
CA ASP A 567 68.14 -20.08 8.99
C ASP A 567 68.36 -18.56 9.14
N ILE A 568 68.94 -18.14 10.28
CA ILE A 568 69.17 -16.72 10.59
C ILE A 568 70.15 -16.03 9.61
N PHE A 569 70.81 -16.79 8.73
CA PHE A 569 71.74 -16.31 7.72
C PHE A 569 71.15 -16.41 6.30
N GLY A 570 69.88 -16.79 6.16
CA GLY A 570 69.17 -16.89 4.89
C GLY A 570 69.46 -18.15 4.08
N ASN A 571 70.09 -19.17 4.67
CA ASN A 571 70.32 -20.44 3.98
C ASN A 571 69.09 -21.35 4.07
N PRO A 572 68.69 -22.02 2.97
CA PRO A 572 67.53 -22.91 2.96
C PRO A 572 67.82 -24.22 3.72
N ASN A 573 66.94 -24.55 4.66
CA ASN A 573 66.86 -25.82 5.37
C ASN A 573 65.61 -26.58 4.88
N VAL A 574 65.84 -27.70 4.20
CA VAL A 574 64.81 -28.52 3.56
C VAL A 574 64.43 -29.68 4.49
N SER A 575 63.14 -29.83 4.78
CA SER A 575 62.62 -30.97 5.55
C SER A 575 63.03 -32.29 4.92
N THR A 576 63.44 -33.25 5.76
CA THR A 576 63.82 -34.61 5.33
C THR A 576 62.61 -35.53 5.12
N THR A 577 61.41 -35.11 5.50
CA THR A 577 60.18 -35.86 5.33
C THR A 577 59.35 -35.19 4.24
N ALA A 578 58.96 -35.96 3.22
CA ALA A 578 58.08 -35.49 2.16
C ALA A 578 56.72 -35.10 2.76
N ASN A 579 56.26 -33.89 2.45
CA ASN A 579 54.92 -33.46 2.80
C ASN A 579 53.94 -34.16 1.84
N SER A 580 53.09 -35.04 2.36
CA SER A 580 52.02 -35.70 1.58
C SER A 580 50.92 -34.73 1.14
N THR A 581 50.96 -33.49 1.62
CA THR A 581 50.10 -32.42 1.14
C THR A 581 50.74 -31.84 -0.12
N TYR A 582 50.23 -32.22 -1.29
CA TYR A 582 50.54 -31.61 -2.58
C TYR A 582 50.11 -30.14 -2.58
N ASN A 583 50.84 -29.27 -1.86
CA ASN A 583 50.55 -27.85 -1.82
C ASN A 583 51.06 -27.17 -3.09
N ASN A 584 50.19 -27.21 -4.09
CA ASN A 584 49.73 -26.03 -4.82
C ASN A 584 50.82 -25.08 -5.32
N ASN A 585 51.44 -25.45 -6.46
CA ASN A 585 52.14 -24.50 -7.33
C ASN A 585 51.27 -24.13 -8.56
N HIS A 586 49.93 -24.16 -8.44
CA HIS A 586 49.05 -23.73 -9.53
C HIS A 586 48.62 -22.28 -9.31
N PRO A 587 48.55 -21.45 -10.36
CA PRO A 587 47.95 -20.13 -10.28
C PRO A 587 46.59 -20.19 -9.60
N PHE A 588 46.35 -19.25 -8.68
CA PHE A 588 45.08 -19.14 -7.98
C PHE A 588 44.04 -18.43 -8.86
N HIS A 589 42.76 -18.51 -8.46
CA HIS A 589 41.60 -17.84 -9.06
C HIS A 589 41.74 -16.32 -9.35
N ASN A 590 42.78 -15.66 -8.85
CA ASN A 590 43.02 -14.22 -9.06
C ASN A 590 43.16 -13.84 -10.54
N ASN A 591 43.80 -14.68 -11.36
CA ASN A 591 44.01 -14.37 -12.78
C ASN A 591 42.68 -14.35 -13.55
N ARG A 592 41.66 -15.10 -13.12
CA ARG A 592 40.33 -15.02 -13.74
C ARG A 592 39.73 -13.62 -13.64
N ARG A 593 39.79 -13.02 -12.45
CA ARG A 593 39.30 -11.65 -12.24
C ARG A 593 40.17 -10.61 -12.96
N ARG A 594 41.50 -10.79 -12.99
CA ARG A 594 42.42 -9.93 -13.76
C ARG A 594 42.02 -9.93 -15.24
N GLU A 595 41.90 -11.11 -15.84
CA GLU A 595 41.64 -11.22 -17.27
C GLU A 595 40.20 -10.90 -17.66
N MET A 596 39.24 -11.01 -16.74
CA MET A 596 37.91 -10.45 -16.95
C MET A 596 37.98 -8.93 -17.15
N TRP A 597 38.76 -8.20 -16.34
CA TRP A 597 38.93 -6.76 -16.50
C TRP A 597 39.69 -6.41 -17.78
N THR A 598 40.71 -7.20 -18.15
CA THR A 598 41.38 -7.08 -19.45
C THR A 598 40.36 -7.22 -20.58
N LEU A 599 39.53 -8.25 -20.54
CA LEU A 599 38.49 -8.52 -21.54
C LEU A 599 37.47 -7.37 -21.62
N ALA A 600 36.95 -6.92 -20.48
CA ALA A 600 35.97 -5.84 -20.40
C ALA A 600 36.51 -4.52 -20.97
N THR A 601 37.75 -4.16 -20.67
CA THR A 601 38.32 -2.86 -21.04
C THR A 601 38.99 -2.84 -22.41
N GLN A 602 39.45 -3.98 -22.92
CA GLN A 602 40.25 -4.05 -24.16
C GLN A 602 39.59 -4.82 -25.30
N SER A 603 38.51 -5.56 -25.06
CA SER A 603 37.77 -6.22 -26.14
C SER A 603 37.16 -5.20 -27.09
N LYS A 604 37.22 -5.48 -28.39
CA LYS A 604 36.50 -4.69 -29.41
C LYS A 604 35.01 -4.97 -29.43
N ALA A 605 34.60 -6.19 -29.06
CA ALA A 605 33.21 -6.62 -28.95
C ALA A 605 32.62 -6.16 -27.60
N GLN A 606 32.54 -4.85 -27.39
CA GLN A 606 32.10 -4.23 -26.13
C GLN A 606 30.66 -4.62 -25.77
N VAL A 607 29.75 -4.54 -26.76
CA VAL A 607 28.33 -4.87 -26.55
C VAL A 607 28.16 -6.32 -26.09
N ARG A 608 28.92 -7.26 -26.67
CA ARG A 608 28.87 -8.68 -26.28
C ARG A 608 29.30 -8.87 -24.84
N GLN A 609 30.41 -8.25 -24.42
CA GLN A 609 30.91 -8.37 -23.06
C GLN A 609 29.99 -7.69 -22.03
N ARG A 610 29.33 -6.58 -22.42
CA ARG A 610 28.35 -5.89 -21.59
C ARG A 610 27.08 -6.72 -21.40
N MET A 611 26.58 -7.30 -22.49
CA MET A 611 25.43 -8.21 -22.45
C MET A 611 25.74 -9.48 -21.66
N THR A 612 26.96 -10.03 -21.80
CA THR A 612 27.43 -11.18 -21.02
C THR A 612 27.37 -10.87 -19.52
N GLN A 613 27.86 -9.70 -19.10
CA GLN A 613 27.78 -9.28 -17.70
C GLN A 613 26.32 -9.21 -17.23
N ALA A 614 25.45 -8.54 -17.98
CA ALA A 614 24.03 -8.44 -17.63
C ALA A 614 23.38 -9.82 -17.46
N LEU A 615 23.68 -10.77 -18.36
CA LEU A 615 23.20 -12.15 -18.26
C LEU A 615 23.80 -12.90 -17.08
N THR A 616 25.06 -12.64 -16.69
CA THR A 616 25.66 -13.26 -15.50
C THR A 616 25.05 -12.76 -14.18
N GLU A 617 24.42 -11.59 -14.15
CA GLU A 617 23.65 -11.09 -13.00
C GLU A 617 22.28 -11.78 -12.89
N ILE A 618 21.79 -12.39 -13.98
CA ILE A 618 20.56 -13.19 -13.98
C ILE A 618 20.90 -14.67 -13.72
N LEU A 619 21.86 -15.22 -14.47
CA LEU A 619 22.25 -16.63 -14.47
C LEU A 619 23.50 -16.83 -13.60
N VAL A 620 23.36 -16.49 -12.32
CA VAL A 620 24.46 -16.28 -11.39
C VAL A 620 25.20 -17.58 -11.02
N ILE A 621 26.54 -17.51 -11.03
CA ILE A 621 27.42 -18.38 -10.24
C ILE A 621 28.28 -17.51 -9.32
N SER A 622 28.56 -17.97 -8.09
CA SER A 622 29.28 -17.14 -7.11
C SER A 622 30.70 -17.62 -6.84
N GLU A 623 31.69 -16.77 -7.09
CA GLU A 623 33.09 -17.01 -6.69
C GLU A 623 33.34 -16.81 -5.18
N LEU A 624 32.32 -16.38 -4.41
CA LEU A 624 32.38 -16.45 -2.95
C LEU A 624 32.23 -17.90 -2.47
N ASP A 625 31.57 -18.75 -3.25
CA ASP A 625 31.49 -20.18 -2.99
C ASP A 625 32.85 -20.84 -3.25
N GLY A 626 33.38 -21.53 -2.24
CA GLY A 626 34.70 -22.18 -2.32
C GLY A 626 34.80 -23.25 -3.40
N THR A 627 33.69 -23.92 -3.72
CA THR A 627 33.63 -24.96 -4.76
C THR A 627 33.77 -24.34 -6.14
N VAL A 628 33.11 -23.22 -6.41
CA VAL A 628 33.23 -22.45 -7.67
C VAL A 628 34.60 -21.80 -7.78
N LYS A 629 35.01 -21.09 -6.73
CA LYS A 629 36.29 -20.36 -6.65
C LYS A 629 37.51 -21.23 -6.96
N SER A 630 37.47 -22.49 -6.55
CA SER A 630 38.57 -23.43 -6.81
C SER A 630 38.69 -23.86 -8.27
N LYS A 631 37.69 -23.58 -9.12
CA LYS A 631 37.57 -24.03 -10.52
C LYS A 631 37.53 -22.85 -11.49
N HIS A 632 38.55 -22.00 -11.44
CA HIS A 632 38.56 -20.71 -12.15
C HIS A 632 38.54 -20.83 -13.68
N TYR A 633 39.08 -21.89 -14.31
CA TYR A 633 38.86 -22.12 -15.75
C TYR A 633 37.42 -22.52 -16.08
N GLY A 634 36.76 -23.27 -15.19
CA GLY A 634 35.34 -23.58 -15.33
C GLY A 634 34.48 -22.30 -15.22
N ALA A 635 34.79 -21.43 -14.27
CA ALA A 635 34.13 -20.12 -14.15
C ALA A 635 34.41 -19.23 -15.38
N ALA A 636 35.62 -19.27 -15.94
CA ALA A 636 35.94 -18.57 -17.19
C ALA A 636 35.20 -19.16 -18.42
N SER A 637 35.08 -20.49 -18.50
CA SER A 637 34.33 -21.18 -19.54
C SER A 637 32.82 -20.88 -19.46
N TYR A 638 32.28 -20.71 -18.24
CA TYR A 638 30.90 -20.28 -18.03
C TYR A 638 30.64 -18.89 -18.63
N TRP A 639 31.57 -17.96 -18.45
CA TRP A 639 31.52 -16.64 -19.11
C TRP A 639 31.53 -16.78 -20.63
N ASP A 640 32.40 -17.62 -21.18
CA ASP A 640 32.47 -17.85 -22.63
C ASP A 640 31.18 -18.46 -23.20
N MET A 641 30.53 -19.35 -22.46
CA MET A 641 29.22 -19.92 -22.84
C MET A 641 28.14 -18.84 -22.90
N ILE A 642 28.08 -17.96 -21.89
CA ILE A 642 27.13 -16.83 -21.89
C ILE A 642 27.48 -15.83 -23.00
N ALA A 643 28.77 -15.54 -23.22
CA ALA A 643 29.22 -14.62 -24.27
C ALA A 643 28.89 -15.13 -25.68
N ALA A 644 28.98 -16.45 -25.90
CA ALA A 644 28.57 -17.08 -27.15
C ALA A 644 27.07 -16.91 -27.40
N GLY A 645 26.24 -17.09 -26.36
CA GLY A 645 24.79 -16.96 -26.43
C GLY A 645 24.23 -15.56 -26.20
N ALA A 646 25.07 -14.53 -26.03
CA ALA A 646 24.66 -13.18 -25.59
C ALA A 646 23.56 -12.53 -26.45
N PHE A 647 23.47 -12.92 -27.72
CA PHE A 647 22.50 -12.41 -28.70
C PHE A 647 21.53 -13.49 -29.22
N GLY A 648 21.55 -14.68 -28.62
CA GLY A 648 20.70 -15.80 -29.00
C GLY A 648 19.36 -15.83 -28.26
N SER A 649 18.61 -16.92 -28.41
CA SER A 649 17.37 -17.08 -27.68
C SER A 649 17.62 -17.41 -26.20
N PHE A 650 16.75 -16.92 -25.32
CA PHE A 650 16.85 -17.22 -23.88
C PHE A 650 16.72 -18.71 -23.57
N ARG A 651 15.98 -19.45 -24.41
CA ARG A 651 15.83 -20.91 -24.30
C ARG A 651 17.17 -21.63 -24.53
N GLU A 652 17.96 -21.22 -25.52
CA GLU A 652 19.29 -21.78 -25.78
C GLU A 652 20.27 -21.40 -24.66
N MET A 653 20.19 -20.17 -24.15
CA MET A 653 20.98 -19.72 -23.00
C MET A 653 20.73 -20.60 -21.77
N LEU A 654 19.45 -20.79 -21.40
CA LEU A 654 19.08 -21.66 -20.27
C LEU A 654 19.54 -23.11 -20.47
N GLU A 655 19.56 -23.61 -21.71
CA GLU A 655 20.10 -24.94 -22.02
C GLU A 655 21.60 -25.01 -21.74
N GLY A 656 22.36 -24.02 -22.22
CA GLY A 656 23.79 -23.91 -21.98
C GLY A 656 24.10 -23.85 -20.48
N VAL A 657 23.35 -23.05 -19.74
CA VAL A 657 23.46 -22.96 -18.26
C VAL A 657 23.15 -24.31 -17.60
N THR A 658 22.06 -24.96 -17.99
CA THR A 658 21.64 -26.27 -17.43
C THR A 658 22.74 -27.32 -17.59
N TYR A 659 23.36 -27.36 -18.76
CA TYR A 659 24.43 -28.32 -19.07
C TYR A 659 25.82 -27.86 -18.67
N HIS A 660 25.99 -26.67 -18.09
CA HIS A 660 27.31 -26.22 -17.68
C HIS A 660 27.70 -26.81 -16.32
N PRO A 661 28.87 -27.46 -16.19
CA PRO A 661 29.28 -28.11 -14.93
C PRO A 661 29.40 -27.15 -13.76
N MET A 662 29.72 -25.86 -14.00
CA MET A 662 29.75 -24.85 -12.93
C MET A 662 28.39 -24.56 -12.33
N MET A 663 27.33 -24.51 -13.13
CA MET A 663 25.97 -24.37 -12.61
C MET A 663 25.56 -25.65 -11.88
N GLY A 664 25.92 -26.81 -12.44
CA GLY A 664 25.77 -28.11 -11.80
C GLY A 664 26.33 -28.18 -10.38
N ILE A 665 27.51 -27.60 -10.16
CA ILE A 665 28.13 -27.52 -8.84
C ILE A 665 27.40 -26.50 -7.96
N TYR A 666 27.13 -25.31 -8.51
CA TYR A 666 26.59 -24.18 -7.75
C TYR A 666 25.17 -24.44 -7.22
N LEU A 667 24.31 -25.09 -8.01
CA LEU A 667 22.93 -25.43 -7.65
C LEU A 667 22.71 -26.94 -7.49
N SER A 668 23.79 -27.67 -7.19
CA SER A 668 23.80 -29.07 -6.75
C SER A 668 23.12 -30.10 -7.67
N HIS A 669 22.80 -29.77 -8.92
CA HIS A 669 22.22 -30.74 -9.86
C HIS A 669 23.27 -31.59 -10.59
N LEU A 670 24.56 -31.28 -10.45
CA LEU A 670 25.64 -32.16 -10.88
C LEU A 670 25.61 -33.45 -10.02
N ARG A 671 25.48 -34.60 -10.68
CA ARG A 671 25.27 -35.91 -10.03
C ARG A 671 24.02 -35.99 -9.17
N ASN A 672 23.00 -35.19 -9.50
CA ASN A 672 21.70 -35.36 -8.89
C ASN A 672 21.20 -36.78 -9.13
N ARG A 673 20.61 -37.39 -8.13
CA ARG A 673 20.25 -38.81 -8.17
C ARG A 673 18.74 -38.99 -8.28
N SER A 674 18.34 -40.04 -8.97
CA SER A 674 16.94 -40.48 -8.96
C SER A 674 16.50 -40.89 -7.56
N GLN A 675 15.20 -40.77 -7.32
CA GLN A 675 14.57 -41.16 -6.06
C GLN A 675 14.94 -42.60 -5.70
N TYR A 676 15.30 -42.84 -4.44
CA TYR A 676 15.54 -44.18 -3.94
C TYR A 676 15.10 -44.33 -2.50
N VAL A 677 14.75 -45.56 -2.12
CA VAL A 677 14.36 -45.90 -0.75
C VAL A 677 15.51 -46.64 -0.08
N SER A 678 15.96 -46.13 1.06
CA SER A 678 16.98 -46.78 1.89
C SER A 678 16.50 -46.84 3.33
N GLY A 679 16.40 -48.05 3.90
CA GLY A 679 16.00 -48.23 5.30
C GLY A 679 14.59 -47.72 5.64
N GLY A 680 13.67 -47.65 4.66
CA GLY A 680 12.33 -47.11 4.86
C GLY A 680 12.22 -45.58 4.72
N VAL A 681 13.33 -44.89 4.45
CA VAL A 681 13.35 -43.46 4.15
C VAL A 681 13.43 -43.26 2.65
N THR A 682 12.51 -42.47 2.10
CA THR A 682 12.55 -42.02 0.71
C THR A 682 13.50 -40.83 0.59
N ILE A 683 14.48 -40.94 -0.30
CA ILE A 683 15.39 -39.85 -0.62
C ILE A 683 15.04 -39.36 -2.02
N SER A 684 14.52 -38.14 -2.08
CA SER A 684 14.11 -37.46 -3.33
C SER A 684 15.31 -36.87 -4.08
N PRO A 685 15.17 -36.61 -5.40
CA PRO A 685 16.13 -35.80 -6.15
C PRO A 685 16.29 -34.41 -5.53
N ASP A 686 17.45 -33.81 -5.72
CA ASP A 686 17.69 -32.41 -5.35
C ASP A 686 16.84 -31.50 -6.25
N GLU A 687 16.03 -30.63 -5.62
CA GLU A 687 15.10 -29.71 -6.28
C GLU A 687 15.68 -28.31 -6.47
N ASN A 688 16.89 -28.03 -5.96
CA ASN A 688 17.44 -26.67 -5.92
C ASN A 688 17.49 -26.04 -7.32
N TYR A 689 18.19 -26.68 -8.28
CA TYR A 689 18.22 -26.17 -9.66
C TYR A 689 16.84 -26.08 -10.33
N ALA A 690 15.95 -27.06 -10.08
CA ALA A 690 14.60 -27.07 -10.65
C ALA A 690 13.75 -25.90 -10.12
N ARG A 691 13.92 -25.52 -8.86
CA ARG A 691 13.29 -24.34 -8.28
C ARG A 691 13.88 -23.05 -8.85
N GLU A 692 15.21 -22.94 -8.86
CA GLU A 692 15.87 -21.71 -9.29
C GLU A 692 15.66 -21.41 -10.77
N ILE A 693 15.65 -22.44 -11.63
CA ILE A 693 15.41 -22.22 -13.07
C ILE A 693 14.01 -21.65 -13.34
N MET A 694 12.99 -22.08 -12.59
CA MET A 694 11.61 -21.57 -12.74
C MET A 694 11.42 -20.23 -12.01
N GLN A 695 11.95 -20.11 -10.79
CA GLN A 695 11.68 -19.00 -9.89
C GLN A 695 12.56 -17.78 -10.15
N LEU A 696 13.89 -17.96 -10.23
CA LEU A 696 14.84 -16.85 -10.29
C LEU A 696 15.33 -16.59 -11.71
N PHE A 697 15.51 -17.63 -12.51
CA PHE A 697 16.13 -17.48 -13.84
C PHE A 697 15.14 -17.33 -14.98
N SER A 698 13.85 -17.60 -14.81
CA SER A 698 12.90 -17.52 -15.93
C SER A 698 11.54 -16.91 -15.57
N ILE A 699 10.56 -17.75 -15.25
CA ILE A 699 9.14 -17.38 -15.26
C ILE A 699 8.67 -16.67 -14.00
N GLY A 700 9.44 -16.72 -12.90
CA GLY A 700 9.06 -16.10 -11.64
C GLY A 700 8.02 -16.92 -10.87
N LEU A 701 7.49 -16.36 -9.79
CA LEU A 701 6.49 -17.02 -8.92
C LEU A 701 5.04 -16.86 -9.40
N ILE A 702 4.75 -15.81 -10.16
CA ILE A 702 3.40 -15.35 -10.48
C ILE A 702 3.34 -14.86 -11.91
N MET A 703 2.20 -15.08 -12.54
CA MET A 703 1.97 -14.65 -13.91
C MET A 703 1.86 -13.13 -13.98
N ARG A 704 2.44 -12.57 -15.04
CA ARG A 704 2.43 -11.14 -15.32
C ARG A 704 1.94 -10.86 -16.73
N HIS A 705 1.24 -9.75 -16.88
CA HIS A 705 0.95 -9.13 -18.16
C HIS A 705 2.25 -8.61 -18.81
N PRO A 706 2.25 -8.32 -20.12
CA PRO A 706 3.44 -7.82 -20.82
C PRO A 706 4.05 -6.53 -20.25
N ASP A 707 3.26 -5.72 -19.56
CA ASP A 707 3.66 -4.49 -18.86
C ASP A 707 4.27 -4.75 -17.46
N GLY A 708 4.31 -6.02 -17.02
CA GLY A 708 4.80 -6.45 -15.72
C GLY A 708 3.75 -6.43 -14.60
N SER A 709 2.52 -5.96 -14.85
CA SER A 709 1.43 -6.03 -13.87
C SER A 709 0.95 -7.47 -13.65
N LEU A 710 0.35 -7.77 -12.50
CA LEU A 710 -0.02 -9.14 -12.12
C LEU A 710 -1.26 -9.61 -12.87
N ILE A 711 -1.26 -10.88 -13.31
CA ILE A 711 -2.48 -11.54 -13.78
C ILE A 711 -3.22 -12.10 -12.58
N LEU A 712 -4.46 -11.65 -12.38
CA LEU A 712 -5.34 -12.09 -11.30
C LEU A 712 -6.34 -13.13 -11.79
N ASP A 713 -6.71 -14.07 -10.93
CA ASP A 713 -7.85 -14.96 -11.15
C ASP A 713 -9.19 -14.24 -10.85
N GLY A 714 -10.31 -14.94 -11.07
CA GLY A 714 -11.64 -14.40 -10.77
C GLY A 714 -11.91 -14.13 -9.27
N GLY A 715 -11.02 -14.58 -8.38
CA GLY A 715 -11.04 -14.28 -6.95
C GLY A 715 -10.14 -13.09 -6.56
N GLY A 716 -9.37 -12.53 -7.48
CA GLY A 716 -8.41 -11.45 -7.18
C GLY A 716 -7.10 -11.93 -6.56
N LEU A 717 -6.77 -13.22 -6.71
CA LEU A 717 -5.46 -13.77 -6.35
C LEU A 717 -4.53 -13.78 -7.57
N PRO A 718 -3.25 -13.41 -7.43
CA PRO A 718 -2.27 -13.59 -8.48
C PRO A 718 -2.13 -15.07 -8.83
N ILE A 719 -2.14 -15.37 -10.13
CA ILE A 719 -2.06 -16.74 -10.60
C ILE A 719 -0.61 -17.22 -10.46
N PRO A 720 -0.32 -18.28 -9.69
CA PRO A 720 1.02 -18.83 -9.60
C PRO A 720 1.46 -19.40 -10.95
N THR A 721 2.74 -19.22 -11.30
CA THR A 721 3.31 -19.74 -12.56
C THR A 721 3.45 -21.26 -12.56
N TYR A 722 3.72 -21.84 -11.39
CA TYR A 722 3.92 -23.28 -11.19
C TYR A 722 3.50 -23.68 -9.77
N ASP A 723 3.32 -24.97 -9.52
CA ASP A 723 3.10 -25.53 -8.18
C ASP A 723 4.27 -26.40 -7.70
N ASN A 724 4.23 -26.88 -6.45
CA ASN A 724 5.31 -27.72 -5.92
C ASN A 724 5.45 -29.06 -6.68
N THR A 725 4.38 -29.57 -7.27
CA THR A 725 4.43 -30.77 -8.10
C THR A 725 5.29 -30.52 -9.33
N ASP A 726 5.15 -29.35 -9.97
CA ASP A 726 5.98 -28.98 -11.12
C ASP A 726 7.48 -28.98 -10.76
N ILE A 727 7.85 -28.46 -9.57
CA ILE A 727 9.25 -28.48 -9.07
C ILE A 727 9.74 -29.92 -8.92
N THR A 728 8.97 -30.76 -8.23
CA THR A 728 9.37 -32.15 -7.96
C THR A 728 9.54 -32.95 -9.25
N GLU A 729 8.71 -32.72 -10.26
CA GLU A 729 8.79 -33.42 -11.54
C GLU A 729 9.93 -32.88 -12.41
N LEU A 730 10.18 -31.57 -12.41
CA LEU A 730 11.34 -31.00 -13.11
C LEU A 730 12.66 -31.47 -12.49
N ALA A 731 12.73 -31.60 -11.16
CA ALA A 731 13.91 -32.14 -10.47
C ALA A 731 14.27 -33.57 -10.92
N ARG A 732 13.28 -34.38 -11.27
CA ARG A 732 13.51 -35.74 -11.80
C ARG A 732 14.17 -35.73 -13.17
N VAL A 733 13.85 -34.75 -14.02
CA VAL A 733 14.51 -34.54 -15.33
C VAL A 733 15.98 -34.19 -15.14
N MET A 734 16.33 -33.51 -14.04
CA MET A 734 17.69 -33.06 -13.74
C MET A 734 18.60 -34.13 -13.11
N THR A 735 18.17 -35.40 -13.05
CA THR A 735 18.97 -36.48 -12.46
C THR A 735 20.10 -36.92 -13.39
N GLY A 736 21.07 -37.71 -12.92
CA GLY A 736 22.14 -38.38 -13.68
C GLY A 736 23.03 -37.53 -14.63
N PHE A 737 23.02 -36.19 -14.53
CA PHE A 737 23.98 -35.32 -15.22
C PHE A 737 25.37 -35.44 -14.61
N CYS A 738 26.41 -35.61 -15.44
CA CYS A 738 27.81 -35.65 -15.00
C CYS A 738 28.79 -35.26 -16.11
N HIS A 739 30.10 -35.33 -15.82
CA HIS A 739 31.18 -34.89 -16.71
C HIS A 739 31.52 -35.83 -17.89
N GLY A 740 30.86 -36.98 -18.06
CA GLY A 740 30.96 -37.81 -19.28
C GLY A 740 32.25 -38.61 -19.56
N ALA A 741 33.46 -38.08 -19.33
CA ALA A 741 34.74 -38.77 -19.57
C ALA A 741 35.91 -38.18 -18.76
N ARG A 742 37.05 -38.87 -18.69
CA ARG A 742 38.31 -38.36 -18.10
C ARG A 742 39.52 -38.77 -18.94
N HIS A 743 40.67 -38.10 -18.82
CA HIS A 743 41.89 -38.61 -19.45
C HIS A 743 42.33 -39.94 -18.85
N GLN A 744 42.73 -40.87 -19.72
CA GLN A 744 43.27 -42.17 -19.30
C GLN A 744 44.57 -41.95 -18.52
N THR A 745 44.65 -42.63 -17.39
CA THR A 745 45.87 -42.65 -16.58
C THR A 745 46.85 -43.68 -17.16
N TYR A 746 48.02 -43.24 -17.62
CA TYR A 746 49.09 -44.15 -18.03
C TYR A 746 50.24 -44.16 -17.03
N ALA A 747 50.73 -45.38 -16.78
CA ALA A 747 52.01 -45.60 -16.13
C ALA A 747 53.13 -45.34 -17.13
N VAL A 748 53.97 -44.33 -16.91
CA VAL A 748 55.11 -44.07 -17.80
C VAL A 748 56.32 -44.83 -17.30
N GLN A 749 56.82 -45.77 -18.11
CA GLN A 749 58.18 -46.31 -17.90
C GLN A 749 59.18 -45.21 -18.27
N ARG A 750 60.03 -44.79 -17.32
CA ARG A 750 61.16 -43.92 -17.63
C ARG A 750 62.17 -44.69 -18.50
N PHE A 751 62.84 -43.96 -19.39
CA PHE A 751 63.94 -44.46 -20.21
C PHE A 751 64.95 -45.26 -19.36
N ASN A 752 65.46 -46.35 -19.94
CA ASN A 752 66.51 -47.23 -19.42
C ASN A 752 66.11 -48.47 -18.60
N GLY A 753 64.91 -49.02 -18.79
CA GLY A 753 64.62 -50.44 -18.47
C GLY A 753 64.55 -50.83 -16.99
N ILE A 754 64.58 -49.87 -16.06
CA ILE A 754 64.43 -50.12 -14.62
C ILE A 754 62.96 -49.87 -14.24
N SER A 755 62.26 -50.93 -13.81
CA SER A 755 60.89 -50.85 -13.30
C SER A 755 60.89 -50.53 -11.82
N PHE A 756 60.36 -49.37 -11.44
CA PHE A 756 59.96 -49.05 -10.06
C PHE A 756 58.44 -49.14 -9.93
N TYR A 757 57.95 -49.28 -8.71
CA TYR A 757 56.51 -49.30 -8.41
C TYR A 757 55.81 -48.10 -9.04
N ASN A 758 54.72 -48.42 -9.74
CA ASN A 758 53.90 -47.54 -10.54
C ASN A 758 53.14 -46.54 -9.65
N THR A 759 53.75 -45.41 -9.29
CA THR A 759 53.13 -44.43 -8.38
C THR A 759 53.12 -43.01 -8.92
N SER A 760 53.40 -42.80 -10.21
CA SER A 760 53.23 -41.49 -10.85
C SER A 760 52.29 -41.62 -12.04
N PRO A 761 50.97 -41.55 -11.82
CA PRO A 761 50.02 -41.48 -12.90
C PRO A 761 50.33 -40.25 -13.78
N ARG A 762 50.27 -40.38 -15.11
CA ARG A 762 50.28 -39.21 -16.02
C ARG A 762 49.00 -39.18 -16.85
N VAL A 763 48.61 -37.96 -17.21
CA VAL A 763 47.58 -37.71 -18.21
C VAL A 763 48.06 -38.28 -19.54
N GLY A 764 47.36 -39.29 -20.04
CA GLY A 764 47.57 -39.82 -21.38
C GLY A 764 47.01 -38.94 -22.48
N PRO A 765 47.46 -39.12 -23.73
CA PRO A 765 46.84 -38.48 -24.89
C PRO A 765 45.43 -39.02 -25.21
N ASN A 766 45.00 -40.09 -24.54
CA ASN A 766 43.74 -40.77 -24.83
C ASN A 766 42.68 -40.46 -23.77
N ILE A 767 41.49 -40.09 -24.23
CA ILE A 767 40.30 -39.87 -23.38
C ILE A 767 39.69 -41.24 -23.04
N GLU A 768 39.55 -41.54 -21.75
CA GLU A 768 38.84 -42.71 -21.24
C GLU A 768 37.35 -42.37 -21.05
N ILE A 769 36.50 -43.01 -21.87
CA ILE A 769 35.08 -43.15 -21.56
C ILE A 769 35.00 -44.21 -20.45
N GLN A 770 34.53 -43.84 -19.26
CA GLN A 770 34.40 -44.77 -18.14
C GLN A 770 33.38 -45.89 -18.46
N GLY A 771 33.86 -46.99 -19.04
CA GLY A 771 33.02 -48.12 -19.45
C GLY A 771 33.77 -49.36 -19.98
N GLY A 772 35.10 -49.42 -19.86
CA GLY A 772 35.91 -50.56 -20.32
C GLY A 772 35.97 -51.73 -19.32
N SER A 773 35.71 -52.94 -19.82
CA SER A 773 35.47 -54.22 -19.13
C SER A 773 36.55 -54.81 -18.22
N ASN A 774 37.52 -54.05 -17.67
CA ASN A 774 38.65 -54.67 -16.97
C ASN A 774 39.21 -53.94 -15.73
N VAL A 775 38.38 -53.19 -15.00
CA VAL A 775 38.79 -52.65 -13.68
C VAL A 775 37.67 -52.88 -12.66
N SER A 776 37.97 -53.69 -11.63
CA SER A 776 37.08 -53.93 -10.50
C SER A 776 36.88 -52.64 -9.70
N GLY A 777 35.61 -52.22 -9.56
CA GLY A 777 35.17 -51.23 -8.59
C GLY A 777 35.63 -49.80 -8.87
N VAL A 778 34.93 -49.11 -9.77
CA VAL A 778 35.10 -47.66 -9.95
C VAL A 778 33.84 -46.98 -9.42
N SER A 779 33.97 -46.25 -8.31
CA SER A 779 32.86 -45.56 -7.65
C SER A 779 32.62 -44.18 -8.28
N PHE A 780 31.40 -43.96 -8.77
CA PHE A 780 30.93 -42.65 -9.28
C PHE A 780 30.75 -41.60 -8.17
N THR A 781 31.01 -41.98 -6.91
CA THR A 781 31.05 -41.07 -5.76
C THR A 781 32.41 -40.37 -5.60
N ASN A 782 33.48 -40.87 -6.23
CA ASN A 782 34.86 -40.54 -5.86
C ASN A 782 35.67 -39.83 -6.97
N PHE A 783 35.15 -38.70 -7.47
CA PHE A 783 36.04 -37.68 -8.05
C PHE A 783 36.68 -36.90 -6.90
N GLY A 784 37.77 -37.46 -6.37
CA GLY A 784 38.53 -36.92 -5.23
C GLY A 784 39.54 -37.92 -4.68
N GLU A 785 39.31 -39.23 -4.85
CA GLU A 785 40.19 -40.27 -4.29
C GLU A 785 40.74 -41.18 -5.39
N GLY A 786 41.58 -40.58 -6.24
CA GLY A 786 42.67 -41.29 -6.91
C GLY A 786 43.98 -40.88 -6.23
N GLY A 787 44.28 -41.45 -5.06
CA GLY A 787 45.61 -41.31 -4.45
C GLY A 787 46.07 -39.88 -4.09
N GLY A 788 45.16 -38.94 -3.82
CA GLY A 788 45.54 -37.59 -3.37
C GLY A 788 46.12 -36.68 -4.46
N ASP A 789 46.11 -37.11 -5.71
CA ASP A 789 46.65 -36.33 -6.80
C ASP A 789 45.56 -35.43 -7.42
N SER A 790 45.68 -34.12 -7.19
CA SER A 790 44.90 -33.10 -7.89
C SER A 790 45.42 -32.95 -9.33
N TRP A 791 45.07 -33.88 -10.21
CA TRP A 791 45.50 -33.83 -11.61
C TRP A 791 44.75 -32.71 -12.34
N TRP A 792 45.52 -31.70 -12.75
CA TRP A 792 45.14 -30.53 -13.54
C TRP A 792 43.91 -30.76 -14.41
N GLN A 793 42.82 -30.13 -13.95
CA GLN A 793 41.59 -29.77 -14.68
C GLN A 793 41.41 -30.58 -15.97
N ALA A 794 40.98 -31.85 -15.81
CA ALA A 794 40.28 -32.54 -16.90
C ALA A 794 39.33 -31.53 -17.55
N PRO A 795 39.20 -31.50 -18.90
CA PRO A 795 38.33 -30.53 -19.56
C PRO A 795 37.03 -30.51 -18.78
N TRP A 796 36.65 -29.34 -18.28
CA TRP A 796 35.34 -29.13 -17.68
C TRP A 796 34.36 -29.36 -18.82
N ILE A 797 34.03 -30.63 -19.09
CA ILE A 797 33.36 -31.05 -20.31
C ILE A 797 32.00 -30.37 -20.30
N TYR A 798 31.94 -29.27 -21.03
CA TYR A 798 30.75 -28.58 -21.42
C TYR A 798 30.42 -29.03 -22.84
N PRO A 799 29.21 -29.56 -23.09
CA PRO A 799 28.12 -29.77 -22.13
C PRO A 799 28.30 -31.01 -21.24
N MET A 800 27.77 -30.94 -20.00
CA MET A 800 27.56 -32.11 -19.15
C MET A 800 26.75 -33.17 -19.91
N LYS A 801 27.01 -34.45 -19.60
CA LYS A 801 26.38 -35.60 -20.26
C LYS A 801 25.45 -36.34 -19.30
N VAL A 802 24.37 -36.90 -19.84
CA VAL A 802 23.38 -37.72 -19.14
C VAL A 802 23.85 -39.16 -19.07
N LEU A 803 23.93 -39.76 -17.88
CA LEU A 803 24.17 -41.21 -17.72
C LEU A 803 22.86 -41.96 -17.46
N GLY A 804 22.27 -42.60 -18.48
CA GLY A 804 20.98 -43.29 -18.36
C GLY A 804 20.96 -44.54 -17.46
N ARG A 805 22.06 -45.31 -17.38
CA ARG A 805 22.16 -46.53 -16.57
C ARG A 805 23.61 -46.97 -16.37
N VAL A 806 23.99 -47.36 -15.15
CA VAL A 806 25.25 -48.07 -14.88
C VAL A 806 24.98 -49.40 -14.17
N GLY A 807 25.34 -50.51 -14.81
CA GLY A 807 25.01 -51.85 -14.29
C GLY A 807 23.49 -52.08 -14.22
N THR A 808 22.98 -52.33 -13.02
CA THR A 808 21.53 -52.49 -12.75
C THR A 808 20.84 -51.19 -12.32
N THR A 809 21.60 -50.13 -12.04
CA THR A 809 21.07 -48.89 -11.47
C THR A 809 20.64 -47.92 -12.58
N VAL A 810 19.36 -47.58 -12.58
CA VAL A 810 18.74 -46.60 -13.49
C VAL A 810 18.79 -45.23 -12.85
N TYR A 811 19.37 -44.27 -13.55
CA TYR A 811 19.51 -42.89 -13.05
C TYR A 811 18.50 -41.93 -13.66
N HIS A 812 17.68 -42.39 -14.62
CA HIS A 812 16.71 -41.60 -15.38
C HIS A 812 15.47 -42.44 -15.70
N ASP A 813 14.43 -42.34 -14.87
CA ASP A 813 13.11 -42.94 -15.15
C ASP A 813 12.00 -42.05 -14.56
N PHE A 814 11.17 -41.51 -15.45
CA PHE A 814 10.00 -40.73 -15.07
C PHE A 814 8.85 -40.92 -16.07
N SER A 815 7.63 -40.91 -15.52
CA SER A 815 6.39 -41.01 -16.31
C SER A 815 6.11 -39.69 -17.03
N ALA A 816 5.22 -39.74 -18.03
CA ALA A 816 4.82 -38.53 -18.74
C ALA A 816 4.15 -37.55 -17.77
N LYS A 817 4.48 -36.27 -17.87
CA LYS A 817 3.94 -35.21 -17.03
C LYS A 817 3.71 -33.96 -17.85
N THR A 818 2.54 -33.36 -17.73
CA THR A 818 2.30 -32.01 -18.27
C THR A 818 2.71 -30.98 -17.22
N LEU A 819 3.74 -30.19 -17.50
CA LEU A 819 4.11 -29.03 -16.69
C LEU A 819 3.27 -27.81 -17.09
N LEU A 820 3.05 -26.89 -16.15
CA LEU A 820 2.39 -25.59 -16.40
C LEU A 820 0.97 -25.73 -16.97
N HIS A 821 0.26 -26.79 -16.57
CA HIS A 821 -1.03 -27.21 -17.14
C HIS A 821 -2.14 -26.12 -17.14
N THR A 822 -2.01 -25.10 -16.29
CA THR A 822 -2.92 -23.96 -16.20
C THR A 822 -2.74 -22.93 -17.32
N TYR A 823 -1.62 -22.92 -18.06
CA TYR A 823 -1.33 -21.92 -19.09
C TYR A 823 -1.20 -22.55 -20.49
N ASN A 824 -2.05 -22.12 -21.44
CA ASN A 824 -2.03 -22.56 -22.85
C ASN A 824 -2.01 -24.09 -23.09
N GLY A 825 -2.61 -24.88 -22.19
CA GLY A 825 -2.67 -26.34 -22.29
C GLY A 825 -1.44 -27.09 -21.77
N GLY A 826 -0.45 -26.38 -21.23
CA GLY A 826 0.77 -26.92 -20.63
C GLY A 826 1.73 -27.57 -21.64
N THR A 827 2.94 -27.90 -21.17
CA THR A 827 3.93 -28.64 -21.98
C THR A 827 3.98 -30.08 -21.50
N VAL A 828 3.69 -31.03 -22.39
CA VAL A 828 3.81 -32.46 -22.09
C VAL A 828 5.29 -32.85 -22.13
N ILE A 829 5.84 -33.16 -20.96
CA ILE A 829 7.07 -33.94 -20.85
C ILE A 829 6.70 -35.40 -21.13
N PRO A 830 7.21 -36.00 -22.22
CA PRO A 830 6.95 -37.41 -22.51
C PRO A 830 7.57 -38.31 -21.45
N ALA A 831 6.98 -39.49 -21.23
CA ALA A 831 7.57 -40.50 -20.37
C ALA A 831 8.93 -40.92 -20.93
N GLN A 832 9.95 -40.96 -20.08
CA GLN A 832 11.23 -41.54 -20.46
C GLN A 832 11.30 -42.99 -19.97
N THR A 833 10.58 -43.87 -20.66
CA THR A 833 10.61 -45.31 -20.37
C THR A 833 11.79 -45.95 -21.10
N LEU A 834 12.67 -46.63 -20.37
CA LEU A 834 13.63 -47.54 -20.99
C LEU A 834 12.85 -48.71 -21.64
N PRO A 835 13.07 -49.02 -22.94
CA PRO A 835 12.50 -50.23 -23.53
C PRO A 835 12.96 -51.44 -22.71
N SER A 836 12.00 -52.21 -22.19
CA SER A 836 12.28 -53.43 -21.44
C SER A 836 13.05 -54.42 -22.32
N GLY A 837 14.37 -54.46 -22.17
CA GLY A 837 15.25 -55.38 -22.89
C GLY A 837 16.48 -54.76 -23.54
N ASP A 838 16.58 -53.42 -23.64
CA ASP A 838 17.64 -52.80 -24.42
C ASP A 838 18.71 -52.07 -23.59
N THR A 839 19.56 -52.86 -22.93
CA THR A 839 20.77 -52.36 -22.25
C THR A 839 21.89 -51.96 -23.22
N GLN A 840 21.78 -52.27 -24.52
CA GLN A 840 22.85 -52.03 -25.50
C GLN A 840 22.68 -50.71 -26.25
N THR A 841 21.45 -50.29 -26.56
CA THR A 841 21.21 -49.07 -27.36
C THR A 841 21.49 -47.79 -26.57
N VAL A 842 21.28 -47.79 -25.24
CA VAL A 842 21.71 -46.65 -24.38
C VAL A 842 23.22 -46.54 -24.35
N ARG A 843 23.96 -47.66 -24.21
CA ARG A 843 25.43 -47.66 -24.33
C ARG A 843 25.88 -47.12 -25.69
N ALA A 844 25.19 -47.47 -26.76
CA ALA A 844 25.52 -47.03 -28.12
C ALA A 844 25.29 -45.53 -28.33
N GLN A 845 24.21 -44.94 -27.79
CA GLN A 845 23.95 -43.50 -27.92
C GLN A 845 24.92 -42.64 -27.09
N THR A 846 25.24 -43.05 -25.85
CA THR A 846 26.25 -42.33 -25.05
C THR A 846 27.65 -42.48 -25.64
N HIS A 847 27.97 -43.64 -26.26
CA HIS A 847 29.25 -43.86 -26.93
C HIS A 847 29.37 -43.17 -28.28
N ALA A 848 28.30 -43.05 -29.08
CA ALA A 848 28.34 -42.39 -30.39
C ALA A 848 28.50 -40.86 -30.25
N MET A 849 27.85 -40.25 -29.25
CA MET A 849 28.04 -38.84 -28.94
C MET A 849 29.42 -38.55 -28.35
N ALA A 850 29.93 -39.44 -27.48
CA ALA A 850 31.30 -39.33 -26.98
C ALA A 850 32.36 -39.57 -28.07
N ALA A 851 32.07 -40.39 -29.09
CA ALA A 851 32.95 -40.61 -30.24
C ALA A 851 32.98 -39.41 -31.20
N ALA A 852 31.84 -38.73 -31.41
CA ALA A 852 31.79 -37.48 -32.17
C ALA A 852 32.54 -36.34 -31.46
N ASP A 853 32.46 -36.26 -30.13
CA ASP A 853 33.24 -35.30 -29.33
C ASP A 853 34.75 -35.63 -29.32
N LEU A 854 35.12 -36.91 -29.49
CA LEU A 854 36.50 -37.38 -29.62
C LEU A 854 37.14 -37.04 -30.98
N GLU A 855 36.31 -36.84 -32.02
CA GLU A 855 36.75 -36.38 -33.34
C GLU A 855 36.83 -34.85 -33.43
N LEU A 856 36.16 -34.12 -32.52
CA LEU A 856 36.12 -32.66 -32.49
C LEU A 856 37.22 -32.01 -31.63
N ALA A 857 37.74 -32.75 -30.64
CA ALA A 857 38.87 -32.36 -29.78
C ALA A 857 40.20 -32.87 -30.34
#